data_AF-A0A7I7NFJ2-F1
#
_entry.id   AF-A0A7I7NFJ2-F1
#
_cell.length_a   1.000
_cell.length_b   1.000
_cell.length_c   1.000
_cell.angle_alpha   90.00
_cell.angle_beta   90.00
_cell.angle_gamma   90.00
#
_symmetry.space_group_name_H-M   'P 1'
#
loop_
_entity.id
_entity.type
_entity.pdbx_description
1 polymer ?
#
loop_
_entity_poly.entity_id
_entity_poly.type
_entity_poly.pdbx_seq_one_letter_code
_entity_poly.pdbx_strand_id
1 'polypeptide(L)'
;MNFAVLPPEINSARMYLGAGSAPMLEAAAAWDGLAAELGSVAASFSHVTAGLVGSSWQGPSAAAMAGAAAPYLGWLSAAAEQAEQTASQVRLAAAAFEAARAATVHPAIISANRAQFVSLVGSNLLGQNAPLIAAAEAAYEQMWAQDVAAMFDYHAGASAAAAELTPFTLGLANLAGDPIISLFRNLGLANVGEGNVGNANIGNFNVGSANIGSGNLGSGNIGGGNLGFGNAGPASAAGFGNAGFGNTGSGNVGIGNTGNNNIGFGNTGSGNIGIGLSGNNLRGFGAMNTGTGNIGLFNSGTGNVGIGNSGTGNWGIGNSGNGYNTGIGNSGVANTGFFNSGIVNSGLANSGNYNTGSYNPGVANTGGFNVGNYNTGYLNYGDYNTGIANSGDVDTGAFISGSYSNGLFWRSDYQGGGPGYRNTTTSPSSGFYNSGTGSASGFGNFGANNSGFLNFSNGPLGSSGIYNYGALQSGLLNTGNTVSGLYNTSTLDLAAAAYVSGIANTGSKVAGILAGPSSGLPNFGEVNLGGGNIGSFNVGSGNVGNSNVGSGNIGSLNFGSGNLGSSNFGSGNLGSANFGFGNLGNNDYGFGNLGSYNVGFGNAGNSNIGFGNTGSNNIGFGLTGINQVGFGALNSGSGNLGLFNSGTNNIGIANSGTGNFGIGNPGVGNTGVGNPGRFNTGFFNIGTVNSGFANIGGYNTGSFNTGSFNTGDFNPGGYNTGYFNTGDYNTGLENSGNVNTGAFNSGDFNNGFFISGDNRNQISIHLDINTPTIPINAEFSIPINMVNQFGGNTYSIPGYFYPQHYFLDGFFYFGPVDIPRSSITIPLVTLTTGGPSTNLDITIVGALEGRTIHIIDIPAAPGFGNSTSSPSSGFFNSGGGGSSGFGNVGANNSGWQNYSLGSAGSSGFRNFGALQSGVANLGNTVSGFFNTSTAGFEPAQVSGLPTSAPTWRG
;
A
#
# COMPACT_ATOMS: atom_id res chain seq x y z
N MET A 1 20.51 31.79 1.36
CA MET A 1 20.36 30.32 1.13
C MET A 1 20.13 29.63 2.48
N ASN A 2 19.79 28.34 2.52
CA ASN A 2 19.68 27.59 3.78
C ASN A 2 20.84 26.59 3.91
N PHE A 3 21.86 26.96 4.68
CA PHE A 3 23.05 26.11 4.93
C PHE A 3 22.80 25.08 6.04
N ALA A 4 21.83 25.33 6.94
CA ALA A 4 21.51 24.48 8.08
C ALA A 4 20.83 23.14 7.71
N VAL A 5 20.42 22.96 6.45
CA VAL A 5 19.88 21.68 5.93
C VAL A 5 20.91 20.89 5.11
N LEU A 6 22.17 21.32 5.08
CA LEU A 6 23.27 20.64 4.41
C LEU A 6 24.23 20.08 5.48
N PRO A 7 24.56 18.77 5.47
CA PRO A 7 25.47 18.17 6.44
C PRO A 7 26.91 18.69 6.26
N PRO A 8 27.78 18.56 7.29
CA PRO A 8 29.13 19.11 7.26
C PRO A 8 29.96 18.58 6.08
N GLU A 9 29.80 17.32 5.65
CA GLU A 9 30.47 16.82 4.44
C GLU A 9 30.23 17.69 3.19
N ILE A 10 29.05 18.30 3.06
CA ILE A 10 28.67 19.12 1.90
C ILE A 10 29.13 20.57 2.06
N ASN A 11 29.02 21.15 3.26
CA ASN A 11 29.49 22.52 3.52
C ASN A 11 31.03 22.58 3.46
N SER A 12 31.70 21.69 4.19
CA SER A 12 33.16 21.51 4.13
C SER A 12 33.66 21.25 2.71
N ALA A 13 33.08 20.29 1.96
CA ALA A 13 33.53 20.02 0.59
C ALA A 13 33.37 21.25 -0.33
N ARG A 14 32.29 22.02 -0.20
CA ARG A 14 32.07 23.23 -1.02
C ARG A 14 33.05 24.36 -0.71
N MET A 15 33.53 24.47 0.53
CA MET A 15 34.48 25.51 0.92
C MET A 15 35.95 25.14 0.62
N TYR A 16 36.27 23.83 0.58
CA TYR A 16 37.61 23.35 0.23
C TYR A 16 37.82 23.00 -1.26
N LEU A 17 36.76 22.88 -2.07
CA LEU A 17 36.85 22.68 -3.52
C LEU A 17 36.78 24.00 -4.30
N GLY A 18 37.68 24.19 -5.26
CA GLY A 18 37.69 25.34 -6.16
C GLY A 18 39.08 25.95 -6.35
N ALA A 19 39.14 27.11 -7.00
CA ALA A 19 40.39 27.85 -7.25
C ALA A 19 40.86 28.71 -6.07
N GLY A 20 40.07 28.81 -4.99
CA GLY A 20 40.33 29.71 -3.86
C GLY A 20 40.15 31.19 -4.21
N SER A 21 40.67 32.07 -3.34
CA SER A 21 40.57 33.53 -3.49
C SER A 21 41.40 34.15 -4.63
N ALA A 22 42.41 33.44 -5.16
CA ALA A 22 43.40 34.03 -6.07
C ALA A 22 42.80 34.75 -7.31
N PRO A 23 41.82 34.19 -8.05
CA PRO A 23 41.22 34.89 -9.20
C PRO A 23 40.46 36.17 -8.81
N MET A 24 39.97 36.27 -7.57
CA MET A 24 39.34 37.50 -7.06
C MET A 24 40.39 38.55 -6.73
N LEU A 25 41.55 38.16 -6.21
CA LEU A 25 42.67 39.08 -5.94
C LEU A 25 43.28 39.60 -7.26
N GLU A 26 43.38 38.76 -8.29
CA GLU A 26 43.73 39.19 -9.65
C GLU A 26 42.70 40.16 -10.24
N ALA A 27 41.40 39.88 -10.08
CA ALA A 27 40.34 40.78 -10.51
C ALA A 27 40.38 42.13 -9.77
N ALA A 28 40.66 42.15 -8.47
CA ALA A 28 40.82 43.39 -7.71
C ALA A 28 41.99 44.24 -8.26
N ALA A 29 43.15 43.63 -8.53
CA ALA A 29 44.29 44.31 -9.13
C ALA A 29 44.00 44.85 -10.54
N ALA A 30 43.14 44.17 -11.32
CA ALA A 30 42.67 44.67 -12.60
C ALA A 30 41.74 45.89 -12.46
N TRP A 31 40.89 45.93 -11.43
CA TRP A 31 40.06 47.10 -11.10
C TRP A 31 40.89 48.28 -10.60
N ASP A 32 41.94 48.05 -9.79
CA ASP A 32 42.91 49.09 -9.41
C ASP A 32 43.58 49.71 -10.64
N GLY A 33 44.02 48.86 -11.59
CA GLY A 33 44.62 49.31 -12.85
C GLY A 33 43.65 50.14 -13.70
N LEU A 34 42.39 49.74 -13.78
CA LEU A 34 41.36 50.50 -14.49
C LEU A 34 41.07 51.86 -13.81
N ALA A 35 41.04 51.91 -12.48
CA ALA A 35 40.89 53.16 -11.73
C ALA A 35 42.03 54.15 -12.04
N ALA A 36 43.27 53.66 -12.05
CA ALA A 36 44.46 54.46 -12.38
C ALA A 36 44.43 55.00 -13.82
N GLU A 37 44.06 54.17 -14.80
CA GLU A 37 43.90 54.60 -16.20
C GLU A 37 42.77 55.63 -16.36
N LEU A 38 41.60 55.41 -15.75
CA LEU A 38 40.47 56.36 -15.79
C LEU A 38 40.84 57.71 -15.14
N GLY A 39 41.52 57.70 -14.00
CA GLY A 39 42.03 58.91 -13.34
C GLY A 39 43.08 59.65 -14.19
N SER A 40 43.97 58.92 -14.87
CA SER A 40 44.92 59.47 -15.84
C SER A 40 44.23 60.14 -17.03
N VAL A 41 43.20 59.49 -17.59
CA VAL A 41 42.36 60.04 -18.68
C VAL A 41 41.59 61.28 -18.22
N ALA A 42 41.04 61.29 -17.00
CA ALA A 42 40.39 62.46 -16.41
C ALA A 42 41.35 63.65 -16.28
N ALA A 43 42.54 63.43 -15.72
CA ALA A 43 43.57 64.46 -15.58
C ALA A 43 44.03 65.01 -16.94
N SER A 44 44.24 64.13 -17.93
CA SER A 44 44.61 64.50 -19.30
C SER A 44 43.51 65.33 -19.97
N PHE A 45 42.24 64.91 -19.89
CA PHE A 45 41.10 65.64 -20.44
C PHE A 45 40.91 67.01 -19.77
N SER A 46 41.10 67.09 -18.45
CA SER A 46 41.11 68.35 -17.70
C SER A 46 42.21 69.29 -18.18
N HIS A 47 43.45 68.80 -18.35
CA HIS A 47 44.57 69.59 -18.84
C HIS A 47 44.35 70.11 -20.26
N VAL A 48 43.82 69.28 -21.17
CA VAL A 48 43.50 69.68 -22.56
C VAL A 48 42.41 70.75 -22.59
N THR A 49 41.30 70.55 -21.88
CA THR A 49 40.18 71.50 -21.87
C THR A 49 40.55 72.83 -21.20
N ALA A 50 41.29 72.80 -20.09
CA ALA A 50 41.82 74.01 -19.46
C ALA A 50 42.81 74.76 -20.37
N GLY A 51 43.72 74.04 -21.04
CA GLY A 51 44.69 74.61 -21.97
C GLY A 51 44.04 75.32 -23.17
N LEU A 52 42.97 74.75 -23.73
CA LEU A 52 42.19 75.35 -24.82
C LEU A 52 41.55 76.69 -24.42
N VAL A 53 40.98 76.79 -23.21
CA VAL A 53 40.27 77.98 -22.73
C VAL A 53 41.20 79.04 -22.15
N GLY A 54 42.34 78.64 -21.57
CA GLY A 54 43.36 79.57 -21.05
C GLY A 54 44.25 80.21 -22.12
N SER A 55 44.24 79.70 -23.35
CA SER A 55 45.10 80.16 -24.45
C SER A 55 44.46 81.30 -25.27
N SER A 56 44.56 81.26 -26.61
CA SER A 56 44.08 82.32 -27.51
C SER A 56 42.57 82.33 -27.77
N TRP A 57 41.83 81.31 -27.33
CA TRP A 57 40.37 81.22 -27.48
C TRP A 57 39.66 81.57 -26.16
N GLN A 58 39.45 82.87 -25.94
CA GLN A 58 38.80 83.39 -24.73
C GLN A 58 37.47 84.08 -25.07
N GLY A 59 36.49 83.97 -24.17
CA GLY A 59 35.17 84.59 -24.31
C GLY A 59 33.99 83.61 -24.12
N PRO A 60 32.74 84.05 -24.37
CA PRO A 60 31.54 83.26 -24.05
C PRO A 60 31.50 81.88 -24.69
N SER A 61 31.98 81.74 -25.93
CA SER A 61 32.00 80.45 -26.65
C SER A 61 32.96 79.43 -26.03
N ALA A 62 34.10 79.88 -25.50
CA ALA A 62 35.07 79.03 -24.82
C ALA A 62 34.56 78.61 -23.43
N ALA A 63 33.89 79.53 -22.71
CA ALA A 63 33.21 79.23 -21.45
C ALA A 63 32.06 78.22 -21.64
N ALA A 64 31.28 78.34 -22.73
CA ALA A 64 30.24 77.37 -23.07
C ALA A 64 30.81 75.98 -23.41
N MET A 65 31.97 75.91 -24.10
CA MET A 65 32.67 74.65 -24.34
C MET A 65 33.14 74.00 -23.03
N ALA A 66 33.77 74.76 -22.13
CA ALA A 66 34.15 74.26 -20.81
C ALA A 66 32.95 73.73 -20.00
N GLY A 67 31.83 74.47 -20.00
CA GLY A 67 30.59 74.04 -19.36
C GLY A 67 30.00 72.75 -19.95
N ALA A 68 30.13 72.53 -21.26
CA ALA A 68 29.71 71.29 -21.92
C ALA A 68 30.67 70.11 -21.68
N ALA A 69 31.96 70.37 -21.43
CA ALA A 69 32.96 69.35 -21.15
C ALA A 69 32.97 68.87 -19.68
N ALA A 70 32.60 69.74 -18.74
CA ALA A 70 32.63 69.45 -17.30
C ALA A 70 31.84 68.20 -16.85
N PRO A 71 30.64 67.88 -17.39
CA PRO A 71 29.92 66.65 -17.03
C PRO A 71 30.67 65.37 -17.39
N TYR A 72 31.39 65.35 -18.52
CA TYR A 72 32.17 64.19 -18.94
C TYR A 72 33.43 64.01 -18.09
N LEU A 73 34.09 65.11 -17.70
CA LEU A 73 35.18 65.06 -16.73
C LEU A 73 34.71 64.55 -15.36
N GLY A 74 33.55 65.02 -14.88
CA GLY A 74 32.95 64.53 -13.64
C GLY A 74 32.59 63.04 -13.70
N TRP A 75 32.06 62.55 -14.82
CA TRP A 75 31.81 61.13 -15.03
C TRP A 75 33.09 60.29 -15.06
N LEU A 76 34.16 60.75 -15.72
CA LEU A 76 35.46 60.06 -15.73
C LEU A 76 36.05 59.91 -14.33
N SER A 77 36.02 60.98 -13.52
CA SER A 77 36.49 60.93 -12.12
C SER A 77 35.64 59.98 -11.26
N ALA A 78 34.31 60.08 -11.34
CA ALA A 78 33.41 59.19 -10.60
C ALA A 78 33.55 57.71 -11.01
N ALA A 79 33.81 57.44 -12.30
CA ALA A 79 34.06 56.09 -12.79
C ALA A 79 35.41 55.52 -12.28
N ALA A 80 36.42 56.35 -12.09
CA ALA A 80 37.68 55.96 -11.44
C ALA A 80 37.46 55.62 -9.95
N GLU A 81 36.73 56.47 -9.22
CA GLU A 81 36.36 56.22 -7.81
C GLU A 81 35.52 54.95 -7.65
N GLN A 82 34.54 54.69 -8.54
CA GLN A 82 33.75 53.45 -8.54
C GLN A 82 34.60 52.21 -8.89
N ALA A 83 35.62 52.32 -9.74
CA ALA A 83 36.56 51.24 -10.02
C ALA A 83 37.45 50.91 -8.80
N GLU A 84 37.97 51.92 -8.09
CA GLU A 84 38.74 51.73 -6.86
C GLU A 84 37.87 51.15 -5.72
N GLN A 85 36.63 51.63 -5.58
CA GLN A 85 35.65 51.04 -4.66
C GLN A 85 35.40 49.56 -4.98
N THR A 86 35.26 49.22 -6.27
CA THR A 86 35.06 47.83 -6.73
C THR A 86 36.27 46.96 -6.38
N ALA A 87 37.50 47.42 -6.62
CA ALA A 87 38.71 46.70 -6.21
C ALA A 87 38.71 46.41 -4.70
N SER A 88 38.35 47.41 -3.88
CA SER A 88 38.26 47.27 -2.42
C SER A 88 37.24 46.21 -1.98
N GLN A 89 36.01 46.24 -2.53
CA GLN A 89 34.97 45.28 -2.16
C GLN A 89 35.30 43.84 -2.62
N VAL A 90 35.96 43.67 -3.78
CA VAL A 90 36.41 42.34 -4.23
C VAL A 90 37.46 41.76 -3.27
N ARG A 91 38.37 42.57 -2.72
CA ARG A 91 39.31 42.12 -1.66
C ARG A 91 38.58 41.74 -0.37
N LEU A 92 37.56 42.48 0.04
CA LEU A 92 36.76 42.18 1.23
C LEU A 92 35.96 40.86 1.08
N ALA A 93 35.37 40.62 -0.09
CA ALA A 93 34.72 39.35 -0.40
C ALA A 93 35.70 38.17 -0.42
N ALA A 94 36.91 38.36 -0.95
CA ALA A 94 37.98 37.36 -0.91
C ALA A 94 38.47 37.07 0.52
N ALA A 95 38.56 38.10 1.38
CA ALA A 95 38.89 37.93 2.80
C ALA A 95 37.79 37.18 3.56
N ALA A 96 36.51 37.44 3.27
CA ALA A 96 35.38 36.70 3.84
C ALA A 96 35.42 35.21 3.46
N PHE A 97 35.83 34.86 2.23
CA PHE A 97 36.03 33.48 1.80
C PHE A 97 37.13 32.77 2.60
N GLU A 98 38.34 33.33 2.71
CA GLU A 98 39.43 32.66 3.44
C GLU A 98 39.16 32.61 4.96
N ALA A 99 38.46 33.60 5.54
CA ALA A 99 38.02 33.56 6.93
C ALA A 99 37.01 32.41 7.17
N ALA A 100 36.01 32.26 6.30
CA ALA A 100 35.07 31.16 6.36
C ALA A 100 35.74 29.80 6.16
N ARG A 101 36.70 29.70 5.23
CA ARG A 101 37.50 28.50 4.98
C ARG A 101 38.42 28.10 6.13
N ALA A 102 38.86 29.06 6.94
CA ALA A 102 39.60 28.80 8.18
C ALA A 102 38.69 28.39 9.34
N ALA A 103 37.42 28.82 9.35
CA ALA A 103 36.42 28.46 10.35
C ALA A 103 35.68 27.15 10.06
N THR A 104 35.55 26.77 8.79
CA THR A 104 34.91 25.52 8.32
C THR A 104 35.75 24.30 8.74
N VAL A 105 35.09 23.19 9.05
CA VAL A 105 35.76 21.94 9.44
C VAL A 105 36.50 21.34 8.25
N HIS A 106 37.69 20.76 8.48
CA HIS A 106 38.42 20.10 7.40
C HIS A 106 37.79 18.72 7.10
N PRO A 107 37.48 18.37 5.83
CA PRO A 107 36.78 17.12 5.46
C PRO A 107 37.36 15.82 6.04
N ALA A 108 38.68 15.77 6.26
CA ALA A 108 39.35 14.60 6.86
C ALA A 108 39.00 14.35 8.34
N ILE A 109 38.53 15.37 9.08
CA ILE A 109 38.10 15.23 10.48
C ILE A 109 36.72 14.56 10.50
N ILE A 110 35.83 14.97 9.59
CA ILE A 110 34.48 14.41 9.44
C ILE A 110 34.56 12.94 9.02
N SER A 111 35.39 12.61 8.02
CA SER A 111 35.56 11.22 7.58
C SER A 111 36.20 10.33 8.66
N ALA A 112 37.13 10.84 9.47
CA ALA A 112 37.67 10.12 10.62
C ALA A 112 36.60 9.83 11.69
N ASN A 113 35.75 10.82 12.02
CA ASN A 113 34.62 10.65 12.93
C ASN A 113 33.61 9.60 12.42
N ARG A 114 33.24 9.65 11.13
CA ARG A 114 32.31 8.66 10.53
C ARG A 114 32.92 7.26 10.47
N ALA A 115 34.22 7.12 10.21
CA ALA A 115 34.93 5.84 10.28
C ALA A 115 34.95 5.27 11.71
N GLN A 116 35.19 6.12 12.73
CA GLN A 116 35.12 5.74 14.14
C GLN A 116 33.69 5.30 14.54
N PHE A 117 32.66 6.03 14.12
CA PHE A 117 31.26 5.66 14.35
C PHE A 117 30.93 4.27 13.78
N VAL A 118 31.28 4.00 12.53
CA VAL A 118 31.05 2.68 11.90
C VAL A 118 31.79 1.56 12.64
N SER A 119 33.02 1.81 13.10
CA SER A 119 33.79 0.85 13.90
C SER A 119 33.15 0.56 15.27
N LEU A 120 32.67 1.60 15.96
CA LEU A 120 31.98 1.48 17.25
C LEU A 120 30.65 0.74 17.11
N VAL A 121 29.84 1.05 16.09
CA VAL A 121 28.57 0.39 15.79
C VAL A 121 28.80 -1.09 15.42
N GLY A 122 29.76 -1.37 14.54
CA GLY A 122 30.09 -2.75 14.12
C GLY A 122 30.62 -3.64 15.23
N SER A 123 31.10 -3.06 16.34
CA SER A 123 31.51 -3.79 17.55
C SER A 123 30.48 -3.75 18.69
N ASN A 124 29.32 -3.09 18.52
CA ASN A 124 28.33 -2.86 19.57
C ASN A 124 27.36 -4.04 19.82
N LEU A 125 27.77 -5.29 19.57
CA LEU A 125 26.91 -6.48 19.65
C LEU A 125 26.23 -6.67 21.03
N LEU A 126 26.84 -6.14 22.10
CA LEU A 126 26.35 -6.22 23.47
C LEU A 126 25.95 -4.84 24.06
N GLY A 127 25.74 -3.82 23.22
CA GLY A 127 25.35 -2.47 23.64
C GLY A 127 26.41 -1.64 24.37
N GLN A 128 27.58 -2.22 24.69
CA GLN A 128 28.63 -1.61 25.51
C GLN A 128 29.24 -0.32 24.93
N ASN A 129 29.23 -0.15 23.61
CA ASN A 129 29.75 1.05 22.94
C ASN A 129 28.74 2.19 22.85
N ALA A 130 27.49 2.03 23.31
CA ALA A 130 26.45 3.06 23.17
C ALA A 130 26.87 4.47 23.66
N PRO A 131 27.59 4.65 24.78
CA PRO A 131 28.08 5.97 25.20
C PRO A 131 29.12 6.57 24.23
N LEU A 132 29.98 5.74 23.63
CA LEU A 132 30.99 6.17 22.65
C LEU A 132 30.37 6.50 21.29
N ILE A 133 29.32 5.77 20.90
CA ILE A 133 28.51 6.06 19.71
C ILE A 133 27.81 7.41 19.88
N ALA A 134 27.17 7.65 21.03
CA ALA A 134 26.55 8.94 21.34
C ALA A 134 27.57 10.09 21.37
N ALA A 135 28.79 9.87 21.86
CA ALA A 135 29.87 10.86 21.81
C ALA A 135 30.35 11.14 20.36
N ALA A 136 30.42 10.11 19.50
CA ALA A 136 30.78 10.27 18.09
C ALA A 136 29.70 11.05 17.30
N GLU A 137 28.42 10.82 17.58
CA GLU A 137 27.31 11.63 17.03
C GLU A 137 27.33 13.06 17.55
N ALA A 138 27.52 13.28 18.86
CA ALA A 138 27.60 14.62 19.43
C ALA A 138 28.76 15.46 18.84
N ALA A 139 29.89 14.83 18.55
CA ALA A 139 31.00 15.47 17.84
C ALA A 139 30.68 15.75 16.36
N TYR A 140 29.85 14.94 15.71
CA TYR A 140 29.37 15.18 14.34
C TYR A 140 28.41 16.39 14.27
N GLU A 141 27.46 16.48 15.21
CA GLU A 141 26.57 17.63 15.35
C GLU A 141 27.34 18.94 15.67
N GLN A 142 28.42 18.86 16.44
CA GLN A 142 29.31 20.02 16.68
C GLN A 142 30.01 20.48 15.39
N MET A 143 30.51 19.54 14.57
CA MET A 143 31.08 19.89 13.25
C MET A 143 30.02 20.47 12.31
N TRP A 144 28.78 19.97 12.35
CA TRP A 144 27.66 20.53 11.59
C TRP A 144 27.36 21.98 12.00
N ALA A 145 27.23 22.24 13.31
CA ALA A 145 26.98 23.58 13.83
C ALA A 145 28.11 24.58 13.47
N GLN A 146 29.37 24.14 13.52
CA GLN A 146 30.53 24.95 13.15
C GLN A 146 30.52 25.32 11.65
N ASP A 147 30.30 24.35 10.77
CA ASP A 147 30.19 24.59 9.32
C ASP A 147 29.04 25.54 8.98
N VAL A 148 27.89 25.37 9.65
CA VAL A 148 26.70 26.21 9.42
C VAL A 148 26.97 27.66 9.86
N ALA A 149 27.64 27.88 11.00
CA ALA A 149 28.07 29.21 11.42
C ALA A 149 29.02 29.84 10.41
N ALA A 150 30.08 29.11 9.98
CA ALA A 150 31.04 29.59 8.99
C ALA A 150 30.39 29.97 7.65
N MET A 151 29.38 29.23 7.19
CA MET A 151 28.64 29.57 5.97
C MET A 151 27.70 30.78 6.15
N PHE A 152 27.12 31.00 7.33
CA PHE A 152 26.33 32.20 7.60
C PHE A 152 27.20 33.46 7.70
N ASP A 153 28.35 33.38 8.38
CA ASP A 153 29.32 34.48 8.45
C ASP A 153 29.90 34.81 7.07
N TYR A 154 30.20 33.79 6.25
CA TYR A 154 30.58 33.98 4.85
C TYR A 154 29.51 34.73 4.06
N HIS A 155 28.25 34.29 4.16
CA HIS A 155 27.13 34.92 3.49
C HIS A 155 26.93 36.36 3.95
N ALA A 156 27.10 36.66 5.25
CA ALA A 156 27.01 38.01 5.78
C ALA A 156 28.12 38.91 5.21
N GLY A 157 29.39 38.48 5.29
CA GLY A 157 30.54 39.25 4.78
C GLY A 157 30.48 39.47 3.27
N ALA A 158 30.16 38.43 2.49
CA ALA A 158 30.02 38.53 1.05
C ALA A 158 28.81 39.40 0.63
N SER A 159 27.68 39.33 1.35
CA SER A 159 26.52 40.18 1.09
C SER A 159 26.79 41.65 1.42
N ALA A 160 27.54 41.93 2.50
CA ALA A 160 27.94 43.29 2.85
C ALA A 160 28.85 43.89 1.77
N ALA A 161 29.89 43.17 1.36
CA ALA A 161 30.78 43.62 0.28
C ALA A 161 30.05 43.84 -1.05
N ALA A 162 29.04 43.02 -1.37
CA ALA A 162 28.22 43.19 -2.56
C ALA A 162 27.21 44.35 -2.45
N ALA A 163 26.72 44.69 -1.25
CA ALA A 163 25.74 45.76 -1.04
C ALA A 163 26.36 47.17 -1.20
N GLU A 164 27.66 47.31 -0.94
CA GLU A 164 28.41 48.56 -1.13
C GLU A 164 28.73 48.86 -2.61
N LEU A 165 28.53 47.92 -3.53
CA LEU A 165 28.80 48.11 -4.97
C LEU A 165 27.69 48.94 -5.64
N THR A 166 27.96 50.24 -5.82
CA THR A 166 27.06 51.13 -6.57
C THR A 166 27.06 50.78 -8.06
N PRO A 167 25.89 50.63 -8.73
CA PRO A 167 25.85 50.39 -10.17
C PRO A 167 26.45 51.56 -10.97
N PHE A 168 27.29 51.26 -11.96
CA PHE A 168 27.79 52.24 -12.91
C PHE A 168 26.63 52.89 -13.68
N THR A 169 26.38 54.17 -13.44
CA THR A 169 25.32 54.92 -14.09
C THR A 169 25.77 55.45 -15.46
N LEU A 170 24.88 55.40 -16.45
CA LEU A 170 25.12 55.96 -17.79
C LEU A 170 25.06 57.50 -17.73
N GLY A 171 26.16 58.13 -17.32
CA GLY A 171 26.29 59.58 -17.08
C GLY A 171 26.18 60.50 -18.32
N LEU A 172 25.61 60.02 -19.43
CA LEU A 172 25.52 60.73 -20.71
C LEU A 172 24.08 60.98 -21.20
N ALA A 173 23.09 60.82 -20.33
CA ALA A 173 21.66 60.97 -20.68
C ALA A 173 21.17 62.43 -20.81
N ASN A 174 21.91 63.42 -20.28
CA ASN A 174 21.41 64.79 -20.06
C ASN A 174 22.03 65.86 -20.99
N LEU A 175 22.45 65.51 -22.21
CA LEU A 175 22.85 66.49 -23.24
C LEU A 175 21.93 66.41 -24.47
N ALA A 176 21.39 67.58 -24.86
CA ALA A 176 20.33 67.81 -25.85
C ALA A 176 18.94 67.29 -25.43
N GLY A 177 17.90 68.10 -25.70
CA GLY A 177 16.50 67.80 -25.36
C GLY A 177 15.98 66.56 -26.12
N ASP A 178 15.16 65.76 -25.45
CA ASP A 178 15.11 64.30 -25.59
C ASP A 178 14.93 63.70 -26.99
N PRO A 179 15.86 62.80 -27.35
CA PRO A 179 15.55 61.63 -28.17
C PRO A 179 16.02 60.29 -27.54
N ILE A 180 16.65 60.31 -26.35
CA ILE A 180 17.36 59.13 -25.79
C ILE A 180 16.42 58.09 -25.14
N ILE A 181 15.18 58.47 -24.80
CA ILE A 181 14.06 57.56 -24.44
C ILE A 181 13.76 56.54 -25.58
N SER A 182 14.38 56.70 -26.76
CA SER A 182 14.23 55.84 -27.94
C SER A 182 15.04 54.53 -27.93
N LEU A 183 15.99 54.32 -27.01
CA LEU A 183 16.86 53.14 -27.08
C LEU A 183 16.15 51.84 -26.65
N PHE A 184 15.35 51.87 -25.58
CA PHE A 184 14.43 50.80 -25.20
C PHE A 184 13.05 51.00 -25.83
N ARG A 185 13.01 51.23 -27.15
CA ARG A 185 11.75 51.35 -27.89
C ARG A 185 10.94 50.06 -27.81
N ASN A 186 9.63 50.21 -27.58
CA ASN A 186 8.71 49.09 -27.61
C ASN A 186 8.62 48.50 -29.03
N LEU A 187 9.04 47.24 -29.19
CA LEU A 187 8.99 46.48 -30.43
C LEU A 187 7.60 45.86 -30.65
N GLY A 188 6.61 46.72 -30.86
CA GLY A 188 5.23 46.35 -31.19
C GLY A 188 4.21 47.43 -30.84
N LEU A 189 2.94 47.14 -31.13
CA LEU A 189 1.85 48.12 -31.12
C LEU A 189 1.22 48.29 -29.71
N ALA A 190 0.74 49.51 -29.42
CA ALA A 190 -0.06 49.84 -28.24
C ALA A 190 0.56 49.55 -26.85
N ASN A 191 1.89 49.52 -26.74
CA ASN A 191 2.60 49.36 -25.46
C ASN A 191 2.70 50.67 -24.67
N VAL A 192 2.60 50.60 -23.34
CA VAL A 192 2.72 51.71 -22.39
C VAL A 192 3.83 51.37 -21.38
N GLY A 193 4.88 52.19 -21.33
CA GLY A 193 6.14 51.87 -20.63
C GLY A 193 7.30 51.65 -21.62
N GLU A 194 8.41 51.08 -21.17
CA GLU A 194 9.66 50.97 -21.95
C GLU A 194 10.14 49.52 -22.13
N GLY A 195 10.88 49.25 -23.20
CA GLY A 195 11.60 47.98 -23.42
C GLY A 195 10.73 46.76 -23.72
N ASN A 196 9.45 46.94 -24.06
CA ASN A 196 8.54 45.82 -24.35
C ASN A 196 8.75 45.26 -25.76
N VAL A 197 8.52 43.96 -25.98
CA VAL A 197 8.63 43.28 -27.27
C VAL A 197 7.36 42.47 -27.51
N GLY A 198 6.56 42.85 -28.51
CA GLY A 198 5.18 42.38 -28.70
C GLY A 198 4.15 43.50 -28.46
N ASN A 199 2.87 43.18 -28.31
CA ASN A 199 1.78 44.16 -28.42
C ASN A 199 1.00 44.37 -27.11
N ALA A 200 0.47 45.57 -26.88
CA ALA A 200 -0.49 45.91 -25.83
C ALA A 200 -0.03 45.64 -24.37
N ASN A 201 1.27 45.72 -24.09
CA ASN A 201 1.81 45.59 -22.74
C ASN A 201 1.71 46.92 -21.96
N ILE A 202 1.49 46.85 -20.63
CA ILE A 202 1.45 47.98 -19.71
C ILE A 202 2.48 47.74 -18.60
N GLY A 203 3.60 48.47 -18.62
CA GLY A 203 4.77 48.28 -17.75
C GLY A 203 6.05 48.16 -18.57
N ASN A 204 7.16 47.75 -17.94
CA ASN A 204 8.48 47.78 -18.57
C ASN A 204 9.06 46.37 -18.82
N PHE A 205 9.84 46.23 -19.88
CA PHE A 205 10.62 45.03 -20.22
C PHE A 205 9.81 43.73 -20.36
N ASN A 206 8.57 43.77 -20.85
CA ASN A 206 7.78 42.57 -21.13
C ASN A 206 8.07 42.02 -22.54
N VAL A 207 8.31 40.72 -22.67
CA VAL A 207 8.52 40.02 -23.95
C VAL A 207 7.33 39.10 -24.22
N GLY A 208 6.37 39.59 -24.99
CA GLY A 208 5.09 38.95 -25.33
C GLY A 208 4.00 40.01 -25.51
N SER A 209 2.73 39.62 -25.44
CA SER A 209 1.61 40.56 -25.65
C SER A 209 0.61 40.58 -24.49
N ALA A 210 -0.09 41.71 -24.33
CA ALA A 210 -1.16 41.92 -23.36
C ALA A 210 -0.77 41.67 -21.89
N ASN A 211 0.48 41.93 -21.50
CA ASN A 211 0.91 41.86 -20.10
C ASN A 211 0.63 43.16 -19.33
N ILE A 212 0.33 43.08 -18.03
CA ILE A 212 0.11 44.23 -17.13
C ILE A 212 1.02 44.07 -15.91
N GLY A 213 2.12 44.81 -15.88
CA GLY A 213 3.24 44.70 -14.95
C GLY A 213 4.58 44.72 -15.70
N SER A 214 5.69 44.47 -15.02
CA SER A 214 7.04 44.58 -15.61
C SER A 214 7.79 43.25 -15.60
N GLY A 215 8.63 43.03 -16.62
CA GLY A 215 9.56 41.90 -16.71
C GLY A 215 8.93 40.53 -17.02
N ASN A 216 7.73 40.49 -17.62
CA ASN A 216 7.08 39.22 -17.98
C ASN A 216 7.63 38.65 -19.31
N LEU A 217 7.81 37.33 -19.41
CA LEU A 217 8.20 36.62 -20.64
C LEU A 217 7.10 35.63 -21.04
N GLY A 218 6.32 35.99 -22.06
CA GLY A 218 5.10 35.33 -22.51
C GLY A 218 3.92 36.31 -22.52
N SER A 219 2.67 35.84 -22.70
CA SER A 219 1.54 36.74 -23.01
C SER A 219 0.35 36.61 -22.04
N GLY A 220 -0.34 37.74 -21.80
CA GLY A 220 -1.55 37.82 -20.99
C GLY A 220 -1.32 37.79 -19.48
N ASN A 221 -0.10 38.04 -18.99
CA ASN A 221 0.21 37.98 -17.57
C ASN A 221 -0.16 39.29 -16.84
N ILE A 222 -0.58 39.18 -15.58
CA ILE A 222 -0.87 40.30 -14.67
C ILE A 222 0.07 40.19 -13.47
N GLY A 223 0.64 41.31 -13.03
CA GLY A 223 1.79 41.33 -12.12
C GLY A 223 3.12 41.26 -12.87
N GLY A 224 4.23 41.17 -12.14
CA GLY A 224 5.59 41.23 -12.71
C GLY A 224 6.35 39.90 -12.68
N GLY A 225 7.33 39.79 -13.58
CA GLY A 225 8.32 38.71 -13.58
C GLY A 225 7.77 37.32 -13.88
N ASN A 226 6.57 37.20 -14.47
CA ASN A 226 5.99 35.90 -14.80
C ASN A 226 6.61 35.34 -16.09
N LEU A 227 6.78 34.02 -16.14
CA LEU A 227 7.21 33.26 -17.30
C LEU A 227 6.03 32.42 -17.83
N GLY A 228 5.79 32.43 -19.14
CA GLY A 228 4.65 31.76 -19.77
C GLY A 228 3.41 32.66 -19.87
N PHE A 229 2.21 32.08 -19.78
CA PHE A 229 0.99 32.71 -20.29
C PHE A 229 -0.14 32.79 -19.26
N GLY A 230 -0.83 33.93 -19.21
CA GLY A 230 -2.06 34.09 -18.42
C GLY A 230 -1.91 34.03 -16.90
N ASN A 231 -0.69 34.17 -16.35
CA ASN A 231 -0.47 34.13 -14.90
C ASN A 231 -0.88 35.46 -14.25
N ALA A 232 -1.46 35.44 -13.04
CA ALA A 232 -2.01 36.62 -12.37
C ALA A 232 -1.52 36.75 -10.91
N GLY A 233 -0.67 37.74 -10.64
CA GLY A 233 -0.20 38.09 -9.30
C GLY A 233 -1.20 38.92 -8.47
N PRO A 234 -1.05 38.97 -7.14
CA PRO A 234 -1.87 39.81 -6.27
C PRO A 234 -1.57 41.30 -6.51
N ALA A 235 -2.63 42.12 -6.59
CA ALA A 235 -2.57 43.49 -7.13
C ALA A 235 -1.87 44.56 -6.26
N SER A 236 -1.28 44.21 -5.12
CA SER A 236 -0.84 45.19 -4.10
C SER A 236 0.47 44.86 -3.37
N ALA A 237 1.22 43.83 -3.79
CA ALA A 237 2.49 43.47 -3.14
C ALA A 237 3.57 43.08 -4.15
N ALA A 238 4.83 43.45 -3.86
CA ALA A 238 5.99 43.04 -4.65
C ALA A 238 6.29 41.55 -4.40
N GLY A 239 5.72 40.66 -5.23
CA GLY A 239 5.83 39.19 -5.11
C GLY A 239 5.74 38.52 -6.47
N PHE A 240 6.86 38.49 -7.18
CA PHE A 240 7.00 38.15 -8.61
C PHE A 240 7.07 36.63 -8.85
N GLY A 241 7.08 36.21 -10.12
CA GLY A 241 7.74 34.95 -10.50
C GLY A 241 6.88 33.69 -10.63
N ASN A 242 5.63 33.75 -11.12
CA ASN A 242 4.96 32.52 -11.56
C ASN A 242 5.56 32.03 -12.90
N ALA A 243 5.70 30.71 -13.09
CA ALA A 243 6.23 30.11 -14.30
C ALA A 243 5.27 29.04 -14.86
N GLY A 244 4.84 29.19 -16.12
CA GLY A 244 3.92 28.29 -16.80
C GLY A 244 2.62 28.98 -17.21
N PHE A 245 1.46 28.34 -16.96
CA PHE A 245 0.19 28.72 -17.58
C PHE A 245 -0.93 28.96 -16.55
N GLY A 246 -1.52 30.15 -16.54
CA GLY A 246 -2.77 30.40 -15.80
C GLY A 246 -2.67 30.34 -14.27
N ASN A 247 -1.46 30.48 -13.69
CA ASN A 247 -1.30 30.44 -12.23
C ASN A 247 -1.74 31.76 -11.58
N THR A 248 -2.40 31.70 -10.42
CA THR A 248 -2.89 32.85 -9.66
C THR A 248 -2.19 32.93 -8.30
N GLY A 249 -1.62 34.09 -7.95
CA GLY A 249 -0.83 34.31 -6.73
C GLY A 249 0.67 34.49 -7.04
N SER A 250 1.57 34.02 -6.18
CA SER A 250 3.02 34.28 -6.30
C SER A 250 3.89 33.01 -6.25
N GLY A 251 4.94 32.97 -7.07
CA GLY A 251 5.97 31.91 -7.04
C GLY A 251 5.51 30.51 -7.50
N ASN A 252 4.36 30.39 -8.17
CA ASN A 252 3.84 29.09 -8.60
C ASN A 252 4.50 28.60 -9.90
N VAL A 253 4.76 27.30 -10.02
CA VAL A 253 5.40 26.69 -11.20
C VAL A 253 4.52 25.58 -11.78
N GLY A 254 4.04 25.73 -13.01
CA GLY A 254 3.22 24.74 -13.72
C GLY A 254 1.93 25.34 -14.28
N ILE A 255 0.78 24.68 -14.11
CA ILE A 255 -0.48 25.08 -14.75
C ILE A 255 -1.60 25.27 -13.72
N GLY A 256 -2.28 26.42 -13.74
CA GLY A 256 -3.56 26.64 -13.04
C GLY A 256 -3.51 26.59 -11.51
N ASN A 257 -2.33 26.73 -10.90
CA ASN A 257 -2.22 26.74 -9.44
C ASN A 257 -2.76 28.05 -8.85
N THR A 258 -3.37 28.01 -7.67
CA THR A 258 -3.96 29.17 -6.97
C THR A 258 -3.41 29.30 -5.56
N GLY A 259 -2.73 30.41 -5.26
CA GLY A 259 -2.06 30.70 -3.99
C GLY A 259 -0.56 30.86 -4.17
N ASN A 260 0.27 30.34 -3.25
CA ASN A 260 1.70 30.68 -3.20
C ASN A 260 2.65 29.49 -3.25
N ASN A 261 3.72 29.59 -4.03
CA ASN A 261 4.82 28.61 -4.10
C ASN A 261 4.37 27.16 -4.41
N ASN A 262 3.28 26.98 -5.16
CA ASN A 262 2.82 25.65 -5.57
C ASN A 262 3.53 25.18 -6.85
N ILE A 263 3.83 23.88 -6.96
CA ILE A 263 4.49 23.28 -8.12
C ILE A 263 3.59 22.16 -8.69
N GLY A 264 3.32 22.21 -9.99
CA GLY A 264 2.52 21.22 -10.72
C GLY A 264 1.22 21.79 -11.29
N PHE A 265 0.10 21.08 -11.14
CA PHE A 265 -1.13 21.33 -11.91
C PHE A 265 -2.35 21.53 -11.00
N GLY A 266 -3.02 22.68 -11.05
CA GLY A 266 -4.34 22.90 -10.42
C GLY A 266 -4.34 22.89 -8.89
N ASN A 267 -3.20 23.10 -8.22
CA ASN A 267 -3.14 23.06 -6.76
C ASN A 267 -3.64 24.37 -6.14
N THR A 268 -4.42 24.29 -5.07
CA THR A 268 -5.02 25.41 -4.34
C THR A 268 -4.49 25.50 -2.92
N GLY A 269 -3.95 26.66 -2.53
CA GLY A 269 -3.34 26.94 -1.23
C GLY A 269 -1.85 27.28 -1.35
N SER A 270 -1.02 26.88 -0.41
CA SER A 270 0.41 27.27 -0.39
C SER A 270 1.38 26.09 -0.21
N GLY A 271 2.48 26.10 -0.96
CA GLY A 271 3.59 25.15 -0.83
C GLY A 271 3.30 23.73 -1.32
N ASN A 272 2.23 23.53 -2.11
CA ASN A 272 1.84 22.20 -2.57
C ASN A 272 2.67 21.75 -3.79
N ILE A 273 3.05 20.46 -3.86
CA ILE A 273 3.81 19.90 -5.00
C ILE A 273 3.05 18.69 -5.57
N GLY A 274 2.34 18.86 -6.69
CA GLY A 274 1.51 17.79 -7.24
C GLY A 274 0.43 18.20 -8.23
N ILE A 275 -0.68 17.45 -8.25
CA ILE A 275 -1.83 17.67 -9.14
C ILE A 275 -3.13 17.74 -8.35
N GLY A 276 -3.86 18.85 -8.45
CA GLY A 276 -5.21 19.04 -7.89
C GLY A 276 -5.28 19.06 -6.36
N LEU A 277 -4.17 19.35 -5.67
CA LEU A 277 -4.11 19.44 -4.21
C LEU A 277 -4.93 20.64 -3.69
N SER A 278 -5.57 20.50 -2.54
CA SER A 278 -6.31 21.59 -1.89
C SER A 278 -6.00 21.62 -0.40
N GLY A 279 -5.21 22.60 0.03
CA GLY A 279 -4.61 22.68 1.36
C GLY A 279 -3.24 23.36 1.33
N ASN A 280 -2.42 23.15 2.37
CA ASN A 280 -1.07 23.70 2.44
C ASN A 280 -0.03 22.58 2.63
N ASN A 281 1.14 22.74 2.01
CA ASN A 281 2.30 21.84 2.09
C ASN A 281 2.02 20.37 1.68
N LEU A 282 0.96 20.12 0.91
CA LEU A 282 0.59 18.78 0.44
C LEU A 282 1.50 18.34 -0.72
N ARG A 283 1.69 17.02 -0.91
CA ARG A 283 2.45 16.47 -2.05
C ARG A 283 1.75 15.23 -2.61
N GLY A 284 1.59 15.14 -3.95
CA GLY A 284 0.91 14.02 -4.63
C GLY A 284 -0.29 14.42 -5.49
N PHE A 285 -1.38 13.63 -5.45
CA PHE A 285 -2.58 13.83 -6.28
C PHE A 285 -3.80 14.12 -5.39
N GLY A 286 -4.36 15.33 -5.47
CA GLY A 286 -5.33 15.84 -4.47
C GLY A 286 -6.75 15.34 -4.59
N ALA A 287 -7.19 14.91 -5.78
CA ALA A 287 -8.42 14.11 -5.93
C ALA A 287 -8.35 12.79 -5.14
N MET A 288 -7.14 12.40 -4.70
CA MET A 288 -6.85 11.19 -3.94
C MET A 288 -6.28 11.49 -2.55
N ASN A 289 -6.28 12.73 -2.03
CA ASN A 289 -5.75 12.98 -0.68
C ASN A 289 -6.31 14.28 -0.10
N THR A 290 -7.25 14.19 0.86
CA THR A 290 -8.12 15.31 1.24
C THR A 290 -8.03 15.66 2.73
N GLY A 291 -8.02 16.96 3.05
CA GLY A 291 -7.81 17.47 4.41
C GLY A 291 -6.37 17.96 4.64
N THR A 292 -5.81 17.78 5.83
CA THR A 292 -4.58 18.48 6.25
C THR A 292 -3.46 17.53 6.68
N GLY A 293 -2.24 17.78 6.20
CA GLY A 293 -1.04 17.05 6.64
C GLY A 293 -0.99 15.54 6.29
N ASN A 294 -1.89 15.04 5.43
CA ASN A 294 -1.88 13.63 5.03
C ASN A 294 -0.73 13.33 4.06
N ILE A 295 -0.15 12.13 4.16
CA ILE A 295 0.99 11.67 3.36
C ILE A 295 0.63 10.33 2.70
N GLY A 296 0.89 10.20 1.39
CA GLY A 296 0.56 9.00 0.62
C GLY A 296 -0.65 9.22 -0.29
N LEU A 297 -1.63 8.31 -0.23
CA LEU A 297 -2.74 8.22 -1.19
C LEU A 297 -4.06 7.79 -0.52
N PHE A 298 -5.18 8.14 -1.13
CA PHE A 298 -6.57 7.88 -0.69
C PHE A 298 -6.92 8.25 0.76
N ASN A 299 -6.08 9.02 1.45
CA ASN A 299 -6.34 9.39 2.83
C ASN A 299 -7.31 10.57 2.93
N SER A 300 -8.07 10.61 4.03
CA SER A 300 -9.05 11.67 4.31
C SER A 300 -9.01 12.09 5.79
N GLY A 301 -9.08 13.39 6.05
CA GLY A 301 -9.01 13.96 7.39
C GLY A 301 -7.63 14.57 7.69
N THR A 302 -7.02 14.23 8.83
CA THR A 302 -5.83 14.96 9.33
C THR A 302 -4.67 14.04 9.73
N GLY A 303 -3.48 14.32 9.20
CA GLY A 303 -2.21 13.71 9.62
C GLY A 303 -2.08 12.20 9.38
N ASN A 304 -2.85 11.63 8.45
CA ASN A 304 -2.80 10.19 8.14
C ASN A 304 -1.66 9.87 7.16
N VAL A 305 -1.00 8.71 7.35
CA VAL A 305 0.15 8.27 6.54
C VAL A 305 -0.14 6.91 5.91
N GLY A 306 0.00 6.80 4.58
CA GLY A 306 -0.14 5.54 3.85
C GLY A 306 -1.25 5.57 2.81
N ILE A 307 -2.07 4.52 2.73
CA ILE A 307 -3.08 4.31 1.68
C ILE A 307 -4.49 4.17 2.26
N GLY A 308 -5.43 5.04 1.89
CA GLY A 308 -6.87 4.82 2.13
C GLY A 308 -7.35 5.03 3.57
N ASN A 309 -6.56 5.70 4.41
CA ASN A 309 -6.89 5.89 5.83
C ASN A 309 -7.87 7.07 6.03
N SER A 310 -8.73 6.99 7.05
CA SER A 310 -9.76 8.00 7.32
C SER A 310 -9.81 8.44 8.78
N GLY A 311 -9.96 9.74 9.01
CA GLY A 311 -10.01 10.34 10.35
C GLY A 311 -8.68 11.00 10.72
N THR A 312 -8.12 10.68 11.89
CA THR A 312 -7.00 11.43 12.48
C THR A 312 -5.81 10.54 12.89
N GLY A 313 -4.65 10.82 12.28
CA GLY A 313 -3.33 10.32 12.69
C GLY A 313 -3.00 8.88 12.33
N ASN A 314 -3.82 8.20 11.52
CA ASN A 314 -3.67 6.77 11.27
C ASN A 314 -2.50 6.45 10.33
N TRP A 315 -1.82 5.32 10.55
CA TRP A 315 -0.66 4.87 9.74
C TRP A 315 -0.90 3.49 9.12
N GLY A 316 -0.77 3.38 7.80
CA GLY A 316 -0.79 2.11 7.08
C GLY A 316 -1.83 2.06 5.97
N ILE A 317 -2.67 1.01 5.94
CA ILE A 317 -3.61 0.76 4.83
C ILE A 317 -5.04 0.63 5.35
N GLY A 318 -5.95 1.50 4.90
CA GLY A 318 -7.40 1.36 5.11
C GLY A 318 -7.88 1.49 6.56
N ASN A 319 -7.09 2.09 7.46
CA ASN A 319 -7.48 2.27 8.85
C ASN A 319 -8.49 3.43 9.00
N SER A 320 -9.37 3.36 9.99
CA SER A 320 -10.45 4.34 10.19
C SER A 320 -10.59 4.77 11.65
N GLY A 321 -10.83 6.06 11.87
CA GLY A 321 -11.12 6.63 13.19
C GLY A 321 -10.14 7.72 13.64
N ASN A 322 -10.33 8.19 14.88
CA ASN A 322 -9.58 9.30 15.45
C ASN A 322 -8.76 8.79 16.63
N GLY A 323 -7.49 8.46 16.40
CA GLY A 323 -6.63 7.95 17.46
C GLY A 323 -5.44 7.11 17.00
N TYR A 324 -4.79 7.43 15.88
CA TYR A 324 -3.49 6.84 15.53
C TYR A 324 -3.48 5.29 15.41
N ASN A 325 -4.49 4.70 14.76
CA ASN A 325 -4.47 3.26 14.47
C ASN A 325 -3.30 2.93 13.53
N THR A 326 -2.61 1.79 13.74
CA THR A 326 -1.45 1.39 12.94
C THR A 326 -1.58 -0.01 12.35
N GLY A 327 -1.27 -0.16 11.05
CA GLY A 327 -1.32 -1.45 10.34
C GLY A 327 -2.35 -1.46 9.22
N ILE A 328 -3.20 -2.49 9.15
CA ILE A 328 -4.15 -2.70 8.05
C ILE A 328 -5.59 -2.89 8.54
N GLY A 329 -6.51 -2.09 8.02
CA GLY A 329 -7.96 -2.28 8.15
C GLY A 329 -8.51 -2.14 9.57
N ASN A 330 -7.79 -1.51 10.51
CA ASN A 330 -8.27 -1.34 11.88
C ASN A 330 -9.28 -0.19 11.98
N SER A 331 -10.19 -0.26 12.95
CA SER A 331 -11.24 0.74 13.18
C SER A 331 -11.36 1.16 14.65
N GLY A 332 -11.46 2.48 14.88
CA GLY A 332 -11.65 3.07 16.21
C GLY A 332 -10.44 3.86 16.69
N VAL A 333 -9.88 3.51 17.85
CA VAL A 333 -8.87 4.29 18.58
C VAL A 333 -7.66 3.41 18.95
N ALA A 334 -6.47 3.82 18.54
CA ALA A 334 -5.18 3.28 18.95
C ALA A 334 -5.01 1.75 18.80
N ASN A 335 -5.70 1.14 17.83
CA ASN A 335 -5.54 -0.28 17.53
C ASN A 335 -4.28 -0.52 16.68
N THR A 336 -3.61 -1.67 16.89
CA THR A 336 -2.38 -2.03 16.18
C THR A 336 -2.47 -3.44 15.56
N GLY A 337 -1.98 -3.59 14.33
CA GLY A 337 -1.99 -4.86 13.60
C GLY A 337 -3.04 -4.91 12.49
N PHE A 338 -3.89 -5.95 12.48
CA PHE A 338 -4.76 -6.28 11.36
C PHE A 338 -6.23 -6.43 11.77
N PHE A 339 -7.12 -5.66 11.14
CA PHE A 339 -8.58 -5.80 11.22
C PHE A 339 -9.20 -5.72 12.63
N ASN A 340 -8.52 -5.09 13.59
CA ASN A 340 -9.06 -4.93 14.95
C ASN A 340 -10.09 -3.79 15.00
N SER A 341 -11.10 -3.92 15.87
CA SER A 341 -12.21 -2.97 16.00
C SER A 341 -12.46 -2.57 17.46
N GLY A 342 -12.41 -1.28 17.75
CA GLY A 342 -12.70 -0.69 19.06
C GLY A 342 -11.55 0.15 19.62
N ILE A 343 -11.15 -0.09 20.87
CA ILE A 343 -10.16 0.74 21.59
C ILE A 343 -8.94 -0.09 22.02
N VAL A 344 -7.74 0.31 21.59
CA VAL A 344 -6.44 -0.19 22.10
C VAL A 344 -6.30 -1.72 22.02
N ASN A 345 -6.76 -2.33 20.92
CA ASN A 345 -6.52 -3.75 20.64
C ASN A 345 -5.22 -3.95 19.86
N SER A 346 -4.51 -5.05 20.10
CA SER A 346 -3.25 -5.39 19.43
C SER A 346 -3.24 -6.82 18.89
N GLY A 347 -3.03 -6.97 17.59
CA GLY A 347 -2.90 -8.28 16.92
C GLY A 347 -3.84 -8.44 15.73
N LEU A 348 -4.62 -9.53 15.69
CA LEU A 348 -5.47 -9.91 14.55
C LEU A 348 -6.96 -10.02 14.94
N ALA A 349 -7.81 -9.26 14.26
CA ALA A 349 -9.26 -9.41 14.26
C ALA A 349 -9.93 -9.46 15.65
N ASN A 350 -9.37 -8.75 16.64
CA ASN A 350 -10.00 -8.58 17.94
C ASN A 350 -11.13 -7.53 17.88
N SER A 351 -12.15 -7.69 18.73
CA SER A 351 -13.34 -6.84 18.73
C SER A 351 -13.71 -6.43 20.16
N GLY A 352 -13.91 -5.14 20.39
CA GLY A 352 -14.10 -4.59 21.73
C GLY A 352 -12.87 -3.80 22.17
N ASN A 353 -12.45 -3.93 23.44
CA ASN A 353 -11.46 -3.02 24.02
C ASN A 353 -10.31 -3.75 24.73
N TYR A 354 -9.08 -3.25 24.57
CA TYR A 354 -7.87 -3.67 25.29
C TYR A 354 -7.46 -5.14 25.06
N ASN A 355 -7.88 -5.79 23.97
CA ASN A 355 -7.54 -7.20 23.71
C ASN A 355 -6.18 -7.35 23.02
N THR A 356 -5.37 -8.31 23.47
CA THR A 356 -4.08 -8.67 22.87
C THR A 356 -4.10 -10.09 22.31
N GLY A 357 -3.74 -10.27 21.03
CA GLY A 357 -3.64 -11.57 20.37
C GLY A 357 -4.56 -11.70 19.15
N SER A 358 -5.30 -12.81 19.04
CA SER A 358 -6.10 -13.12 17.84
C SER A 358 -7.54 -13.52 18.16
N TYR A 359 -8.50 -12.93 17.44
CA TYR A 359 -9.92 -13.32 17.49
C TYR A 359 -10.55 -13.31 18.91
N ASN A 360 -10.24 -12.31 19.75
CA ASN A 360 -10.89 -12.16 21.06
C ASN A 360 -12.00 -11.09 21.01
N PRO A 361 -13.29 -11.46 21.17
CA PRO A 361 -14.38 -10.52 21.39
C PRO A 361 -14.60 -10.24 22.88
N GLY A 362 -14.55 -8.96 23.28
CA GLY A 362 -14.86 -8.50 24.63
C GLY A 362 -13.88 -7.48 25.19
N VAL A 363 -13.60 -7.55 26.49
CA VAL A 363 -12.69 -6.61 27.19
C VAL A 363 -11.47 -7.31 27.75
N ALA A 364 -10.28 -6.78 27.45
CA ALA A 364 -9.01 -7.12 28.08
C ALA A 364 -8.66 -8.62 28.09
N ASN A 365 -8.95 -9.35 27.01
CA ASN A 365 -8.48 -10.73 26.82
C ASN A 365 -7.05 -10.79 26.28
N THR A 366 -6.29 -11.82 26.66
CA THR A 366 -4.92 -12.07 26.19
C THR A 366 -4.80 -13.49 25.61
N GLY A 367 -4.56 -13.62 24.31
CA GLY A 367 -4.33 -14.91 23.64
C GLY A 367 -5.20 -15.11 22.40
N GLY A 368 -5.78 -16.30 22.22
CA GLY A 368 -6.52 -16.68 21.00
C GLY A 368 -7.95 -17.15 21.26
N PHE A 369 -8.92 -16.65 20.48
CA PHE A 369 -10.30 -17.16 20.44
C PHE A 369 -11.06 -17.15 21.79
N ASN A 370 -10.73 -16.23 22.70
CA ASN A 370 -11.44 -16.11 23.98
C ASN A 370 -12.65 -15.18 23.85
N VAL A 371 -13.82 -15.61 24.34
CA VAL A 371 -15.08 -14.84 24.29
C VAL A 371 -15.56 -14.53 25.70
N GLY A 372 -15.67 -13.24 26.02
CA GLY A 372 -15.93 -12.74 27.37
C GLY A 372 -14.90 -11.70 27.77
N ASN A 373 -14.63 -11.55 29.07
CA ASN A 373 -13.74 -10.52 29.58
C ASN A 373 -12.59 -11.10 30.42
N TYR A 374 -11.43 -10.46 30.36
CA TYR A 374 -10.28 -10.73 31.21
C TYR A 374 -9.74 -12.18 31.12
N ASN A 375 -9.93 -12.89 30.01
CA ASN A 375 -9.40 -14.25 29.83
C ASN A 375 -7.92 -14.25 29.42
N THR A 376 -7.18 -15.29 29.81
CA THR A 376 -5.81 -15.56 29.38
C THR A 376 -5.68 -16.95 28.77
N GLY A 377 -5.17 -17.06 27.54
CA GLY A 377 -4.87 -18.33 26.88
C GLY A 377 -5.69 -18.55 25.62
N TYR A 378 -6.22 -19.76 25.42
CA TYR A 378 -6.88 -20.16 24.17
C TYR A 378 -8.27 -20.74 24.38
N LEU A 379 -9.23 -20.38 23.51
CA LEU A 379 -10.56 -20.99 23.40
C LEU A 379 -11.44 -20.90 24.67
N ASN A 380 -11.18 -19.97 25.59
CA ASN A 380 -11.97 -19.83 26.83
C ASN A 380 -13.27 -19.05 26.60
N TYR A 381 -14.34 -19.44 27.28
CA TYR A 381 -15.69 -18.85 27.17
C TYR A 381 -16.24 -18.48 28.55
N GLY A 382 -16.61 -17.22 28.76
CA GLY A 382 -16.94 -16.65 30.09
C GLY A 382 -15.87 -15.67 30.56
N ASP A 383 -15.85 -15.32 31.86
CA ASP A 383 -15.00 -14.24 32.38
C ASP A 383 -13.87 -14.73 33.31
N TYR A 384 -12.72 -14.06 33.26
CA TYR A 384 -11.53 -14.29 34.10
C TYR A 384 -10.89 -15.69 34.03
N ASN A 385 -11.00 -16.44 32.93
CA ASN A 385 -10.39 -17.78 32.82
C ASN A 385 -8.89 -17.76 32.46
N THR A 386 -8.13 -18.78 32.87
CA THR A 386 -6.72 -18.99 32.50
C THR A 386 -6.49 -20.40 31.96
N GLY A 387 -6.09 -20.49 30.69
CA GLY A 387 -5.54 -21.70 30.07
C GLY A 387 -6.24 -22.06 28.77
N ILE A 388 -6.65 -23.32 28.58
CA ILE A 388 -7.08 -23.86 27.28
C ILE A 388 -8.50 -24.45 27.36
N ALA A 389 -9.42 -23.90 26.57
CA ALA A 389 -10.77 -24.44 26.36
C ALA A 389 -11.61 -24.63 27.65
N ASN A 390 -11.57 -23.64 28.56
CA ASN A 390 -12.44 -23.61 29.74
C ASN A 390 -13.76 -22.87 29.46
N SER A 391 -14.85 -23.25 30.14
CA SER A 391 -16.20 -22.75 29.91
C SER A 391 -16.94 -22.51 31.23
N GLY A 392 -17.07 -21.22 31.58
CA GLY A 392 -17.58 -20.71 32.85
C GLY A 392 -16.72 -19.55 33.36
N ASP A 393 -16.70 -19.30 34.67
CA ASP A 393 -16.02 -18.14 35.25
C ASP A 393 -14.90 -18.51 36.24
N VAL A 394 -13.79 -17.76 36.16
CA VAL A 394 -12.62 -17.81 37.09
C VAL A 394 -11.85 -19.15 37.09
N ASP A 395 -11.91 -19.92 36.00
CA ASP A 395 -11.25 -21.23 35.90
C ASP A 395 -9.75 -21.16 35.58
N THR A 396 -9.00 -22.16 36.04
CA THR A 396 -7.55 -22.32 35.80
C THR A 396 -7.21 -23.71 35.29
N GLY A 397 -6.50 -23.82 34.18
CA GLY A 397 -6.06 -25.10 33.60
C GLY A 397 -6.73 -25.34 32.25
N ALA A 398 -7.29 -26.53 32.01
CA ALA A 398 -7.85 -26.84 30.70
C ALA A 398 -9.06 -27.77 30.69
N PHE A 399 -9.88 -27.60 29.65
CA PHE A 399 -11.07 -28.41 29.37
C PHE A 399 -12.08 -28.47 30.54
N ILE A 400 -12.23 -27.35 31.25
CA ILE A 400 -13.19 -27.22 32.36
C ILE A 400 -14.57 -26.80 31.80
N SER A 401 -15.64 -27.35 32.38
CA SER A 401 -17.02 -26.90 32.19
C SER A 401 -17.72 -26.75 33.55
N GLY A 402 -17.66 -25.56 34.14
CA GLY A 402 -18.03 -25.24 35.52
C GLY A 402 -17.44 -23.88 35.90
N SER A 403 -17.44 -23.50 37.17
CA SER A 403 -16.78 -22.25 37.62
C SER A 403 -15.88 -22.47 38.83
N TYR A 404 -14.97 -21.52 39.08
CA TYR A 404 -14.05 -21.51 40.23
C TYR A 404 -13.15 -22.75 40.35
N SER A 405 -12.80 -23.38 39.22
CA SER A 405 -12.02 -24.62 39.15
C SER A 405 -10.54 -24.38 38.83
N ASN A 406 -9.66 -25.32 39.22
CA ASN A 406 -8.21 -25.22 39.05
C ASN A 406 -7.53 -26.55 38.66
N GLY A 407 -7.89 -27.12 37.51
CA GLY A 407 -7.36 -28.43 37.07
C GLY A 407 -7.59 -28.78 35.60
N LEU A 408 -7.91 -30.05 35.34
CA LEU A 408 -8.04 -30.64 34.01
C LEU A 408 -9.30 -31.52 33.95
N PHE A 409 -10.17 -31.30 32.96
CA PHE A 409 -11.46 -32.02 32.77
C PHE A 409 -12.48 -31.91 33.92
N TRP A 410 -12.53 -30.78 34.63
CA TRP A 410 -13.52 -30.59 35.71
C TRP A 410 -14.86 -30.16 35.13
N ARG A 411 -15.95 -30.69 35.68
CA ARG A 411 -17.29 -30.66 35.03
C ARG A 411 -18.40 -30.12 35.94
N SER A 412 -18.02 -29.47 37.02
CA SER A 412 -18.92 -28.81 37.98
C SER A 412 -18.11 -27.79 38.78
N ASP A 413 -18.81 -26.88 39.47
CA ASP A 413 -18.17 -25.79 40.19
C ASP A 413 -17.31 -26.26 41.37
N TYR A 414 -16.27 -25.49 41.69
CA TYR A 414 -15.41 -25.67 42.89
C TYR A 414 -14.75 -27.06 43.02
N GLN A 415 -14.41 -27.75 41.93
CA GLN A 415 -13.83 -29.10 41.99
C GLN A 415 -12.37 -29.17 42.49
N GLY A 416 -11.81 -28.07 43.01
CA GLY A 416 -10.49 -28.02 43.65
C GLY A 416 -10.32 -26.83 44.58
N GLY A 417 -9.11 -26.68 45.11
CA GLY A 417 -8.79 -25.86 46.30
C GLY A 417 -8.77 -24.35 46.06
N GLY A 418 -9.90 -23.78 45.65
CA GLY A 418 -10.05 -22.37 45.27
C GLY A 418 -9.57 -22.10 43.84
N PRO A 419 -10.00 -20.98 43.22
CA PRO A 419 -9.53 -20.60 41.88
C PRO A 419 -8.05 -20.20 41.91
N GLY A 420 -7.33 -20.54 40.84
CA GLY A 420 -5.90 -20.26 40.69
C GLY A 420 -4.96 -21.12 41.53
N TYR A 421 -3.68 -20.82 41.43
CA TYR A 421 -2.58 -21.48 42.14
C TYR A 421 -1.67 -20.45 42.79
N ARG A 422 -1.65 -20.43 44.14
CA ARG A 422 -0.92 -19.46 44.97
C ARG A 422 -1.29 -17.98 44.71
N ASN A 423 -2.52 -17.73 44.24
CA ASN A 423 -3.05 -16.38 44.16
C ASN A 423 -3.34 -15.82 45.56
N THR A 424 -3.17 -14.50 45.73
CA THR A 424 -3.37 -13.74 46.97
C THR A 424 -4.17 -12.47 46.70
N THR A 425 -5.22 -12.62 45.89
CA THR A 425 -6.15 -11.54 45.52
C THR A 425 -7.30 -11.38 46.53
N THR A 426 -7.87 -10.17 46.64
CA THR A 426 -9.03 -9.94 47.52
C THR A 426 -10.35 -10.49 46.98
N SER A 427 -10.41 -10.78 45.68
CA SER A 427 -11.53 -11.44 45.01
C SER A 427 -11.02 -12.72 44.33
N PRO A 428 -11.90 -13.68 44.01
CA PRO A 428 -11.57 -14.84 43.17
C PRO A 428 -10.77 -14.48 41.92
N SER A 429 -9.66 -15.18 41.65
CA SER A 429 -8.82 -14.99 40.47
C SER A 429 -8.26 -16.32 39.99
N SER A 430 -8.14 -16.50 38.68
CA SER A 430 -7.57 -17.70 38.07
C SER A 430 -6.06 -17.55 37.85
N GLY A 431 -5.41 -18.59 37.33
CA GLY A 431 -4.01 -18.55 36.93
C GLY A 431 -3.03 -18.76 38.09
N PHE A 432 -1.87 -18.11 38.04
CA PHE A 432 -0.74 -18.42 38.93
C PHE A 432 -0.13 -17.15 39.53
N TYR A 433 0.10 -17.14 40.85
CA TYR A 433 0.78 -16.07 41.60
C TYR A 433 0.18 -14.65 41.46
N ASN A 434 -1.10 -14.52 41.09
CA ASN A 434 -1.77 -13.23 40.98
C ASN A 434 -2.07 -12.63 42.38
N SER A 435 -2.02 -11.30 42.55
CA SER A 435 -2.09 -10.67 43.88
C SER A 435 -2.72 -9.27 43.87
N GLY A 436 -3.13 -8.77 45.05
CA GLY A 436 -3.68 -7.42 45.20
C GLY A 436 -5.22 -7.36 45.21
N THR A 437 -5.79 -6.17 45.01
CA THR A 437 -7.25 -5.97 45.05
C THR A 437 -7.92 -6.38 43.75
N GLY A 438 -9.02 -7.13 43.80
CA GLY A 438 -9.86 -7.48 42.64
C GLY A 438 -9.61 -8.88 42.05
N SER A 439 -10.19 -9.14 40.88
CA SER A 439 -10.12 -10.42 40.15
C SER A 439 -9.13 -10.33 38.99
N ALA A 440 -8.51 -11.45 38.60
CA ALA A 440 -7.51 -11.51 37.54
C ALA A 440 -7.42 -12.91 36.92
N SER A 441 -6.76 -13.01 35.77
CA SER A 441 -6.33 -14.27 35.13
C SER A 441 -4.85 -14.16 34.71
N GLY A 442 -4.22 -15.26 34.30
CA GLY A 442 -2.85 -15.27 33.80
C GLY A 442 -1.78 -15.48 34.90
N PHE A 443 -0.58 -14.92 34.71
CA PHE A 443 0.59 -15.24 35.54
C PHE A 443 1.25 -13.99 36.16
N GLY A 444 1.30 -13.94 37.50
CA GLY A 444 2.05 -12.94 38.27
C GLY A 444 1.53 -11.51 38.18
N ASN A 445 0.24 -11.32 37.91
CA ASN A 445 -0.41 -10.02 37.78
C ASN A 445 -0.72 -9.39 39.17
N PHE A 446 -0.66 -8.07 39.25
CA PHE A 446 -0.90 -7.29 40.47
C PHE A 446 -2.03 -6.29 40.28
N GLY A 447 -3.02 -6.32 41.18
CA GLY A 447 -4.18 -5.42 41.17
C GLY A 447 -5.35 -5.92 40.31
N ALA A 448 -6.33 -5.04 40.10
CA ALA A 448 -7.66 -5.42 39.64
C ALA A 448 -7.77 -5.60 38.12
N ASN A 449 -8.58 -6.59 37.74
CA ASN A 449 -9.19 -6.78 36.42
C ASN A 449 -8.15 -6.95 35.29
N ASN A 450 -7.14 -7.77 35.55
CA ASN A 450 -6.01 -8.02 34.64
C ASN A 450 -6.07 -9.41 33.99
N SER A 451 -5.57 -9.52 32.77
CA SER A 451 -5.23 -10.80 32.11
C SER A 451 -3.78 -10.76 31.58
N GLY A 452 -3.20 -11.90 31.20
CA GLY A 452 -1.85 -11.98 30.62
C GLY A 452 -0.73 -12.20 31.64
N PHE A 453 0.45 -11.63 31.40
CA PHE A 453 1.67 -11.92 32.19
C PHE A 453 2.29 -10.65 32.81
N LEU A 454 2.51 -10.66 34.12
CA LEU A 454 3.24 -9.64 34.88
C LEU A 454 2.69 -8.19 34.77
N ASN A 455 1.38 -8.04 34.64
CA ASN A 455 0.68 -6.76 34.51
C ASN A 455 0.34 -6.14 35.87
N PHE A 456 0.51 -4.82 36.01
CA PHE A 456 0.27 -4.05 37.23
C PHE A 456 -0.83 -3.00 37.02
N SER A 457 -1.95 -3.11 37.76
CA SER A 457 -3.05 -2.15 37.76
C SER A 457 -3.23 -1.51 39.14
N ASN A 458 -3.45 -0.19 39.16
CA ASN A 458 -3.70 0.59 40.37
C ASN A 458 -5.06 1.33 40.31
N GLY A 459 -6.06 0.72 39.67
CA GLY A 459 -7.39 1.29 39.49
C GLY A 459 -8.48 0.23 39.27
N PRO A 460 -9.76 0.62 39.22
CA PRO A 460 -10.90 -0.31 39.12
C PRO A 460 -11.11 -0.93 37.73
N LEU A 461 -10.28 -0.58 36.74
CA LEU A 461 -10.34 -1.04 35.36
C LEU A 461 -8.92 -1.47 34.96
N GLY A 462 -8.71 -2.74 34.60
CA GLY A 462 -7.37 -3.30 34.41
C GLY A 462 -6.93 -3.42 32.96
N SER A 463 -5.96 -4.31 32.73
CA SER A 463 -5.08 -4.32 31.54
C SER A 463 -4.78 -5.73 31.01
N SER A 464 -4.32 -5.82 29.74
CA SER A 464 -4.09 -7.10 29.03
C SER A 464 -2.75 -7.10 28.26
N GLY A 465 -2.17 -8.27 28.03
CA GLY A 465 -0.86 -8.43 27.37
C GLY A 465 0.26 -8.80 28.34
N ILE A 466 1.46 -8.23 28.16
CA ILE A 466 2.67 -8.57 28.93
C ILE A 466 3.34 -7.30 29.47
N TYR A 467 3.61 -7.26 30.79
CA TYR A 467 4.37 -6.21 31.49
C TYR A 467 3.80 -4.78 31.38
N ASN A 468 2.47 -4.64 31.41
CA ASN A 468 1.77 -3.36 31.43
C ASN A 468 1.80 -2.71 32.83
N TYR A 469 1.78 -1.37 32.90
CA TYR A 469 1.73 -0.60 34.15
C TYR A 469 0.72 0.55 34.04
N GLY A 470 -0.48 0.34 34.58
CA GLY A 470 -1.58 1.29 34.52
C GLY A 470 -2.95 0.62 34.43
N ALA A 471 -3.96 1.46 34.22
CA ALA A 471 -5.33 1.07 33.92
C ALA A 471 -5.66 1.39 32.46
N LEU A 472 -6.55 0.62 31.82
CA LEU A 472 -6.99 0.82 30.43
C LEU A 472 -5.84 0.72 29.40
N GLN A 473 -5.01 -0.32 29.51
CA GLN A 473 -3.88 -0.56 28.61
C GLN A 473 -3.93 -1.96 27.97
N SER A 474 -3.55 -2.03 26.69
CA SER A 474 -3.02 -3.23 26.06
C SER A 474 -1.95 -2.81 25.05
N GLY A 475 -0.81 -3.52 25.06
CA GLY A 475 0.40 -3.06 24.39
C GLY A 475 1.24 -2.07 25.23
N LEU A 476 2.49 -1.88 24.81
CA LEU A 476 3.58 -1.38 25.65
C LEU A 476 3.56 0.15 25.91
N LEU A 477 3.26 0.54 27.16
CA LEU A 477 3.55 1.82 27.83
C LEU A 477 2.94 3.13 27.26
N ASN A 478 2.20 3.90 28.09
CA ASN A 478 2.00 5.36 27.96
C ASN A 478 1.29 6.00 29.18
N THR A 479 1.61 7.26 29.52
CA THR A 479 0.94 8.09 30.57
C THR A 479 1.10 9.61 30.36
N GLY A 480 0.05 10.42 30.56
CA GLY A 480 0.10 11.92 30.56
C GLY A 480 -1.25 12.60 30.25
N ASN A 481 -1.51 13.84 30.68
CA ASN A 481 -2.86 14.46 30.63
C ASN A 481 -2.94 16.01 30.43
N THR A 482 -4.11 16.50 29.98
CA THR A 482 -4.83 17.80 30.27
C THR A 482 -5.62 18.31 29.03
N VAL A 483 -6.76 19.01 29.21
CA VAL A 483 -7.82 19.19 28.16
C VAL A 483 -8.55 20.56 28.21
N SER A 484 -9.06 21.02 27.04
CA SER A 484 -10.29 21.85 26.79
C SER A 484 -10.13 23.28 26.18
N GLY A 485 -11.20 23.78 25.53
CA GLY A 485 -11.40 25.19 25.13
C GLY A 485 -12.38 25.43 23.96
N LEU A 486 -13.32 26.37 24.08
CA LEU A 486 -14.18 26.90 22.99
C LEU A 486 -14.65 28.35 23.27
N TYR A 487 -15.02 29.08 22.21
CA TYR A 487 -15.26 30.54 22.06
C TYR A 487 -15.97 31.36 23.18
N ASN A 488 -15.71 32.69 23.15
CA ASN A 488 -16.48 33.86 23.66
C ASN A 488 -15.98 34.57 24.95
N THR A 489 -16.09 35.91 25.12
CA THR A 489 -16.39 37.07 24.20
C THR A 489 -16.16 38.43 24.94
N SER A 490 -16.65 39.56 24.39
CA SER A 490 -16.84 40.92 24.98
C SER A 490 -15.59 41.85 25.08
N THR A 491 -15.69 43.19 25.08
CA THR A 491 -16.86 44.13 25.11
C THR A 491 -16.54 45.52 24.50
N LEU A 492 -17.50 46.10 23.75
CA LEU A 492 -17.92 47.53 23.60
C LEU A 492 -16.89 48.70 23.39
N ASP A 493 -17.17 49.77 22.61
CA ASP A 493 -18.32 50.06 21.73
C ASP A 493 -18.10 51.11 20.60
N LEU A 494 -19.05 51.13 19.66
CA LEU A 494 -19.57 52.22 18.80
C LEU A 494 -18.69 53.45 18.46
N ALA A 495 -18.04 53.42 17.28
CA ALA A 495 -17.68 54.65 16.55
C ALA A 495 -17.46 54.53 15.00
N ALA A 496 -18.02 53.55 14.27
CA ALA A 496 -18.14 53.63 12.78
C ALA A 496 -19.00 52.53 12.13
N ALA A 497 -19.78 52.91 11.11
CA ALA A 497 -20.42 52.10 10.07
C ALA A 497 -20.24 52.86 8.73
N ALA A 498 -20.37 52.34 7.49
CA ALA A 498 -20.32 51.01 6.86
C ALA A 498 -20.17 51.28 5.31
N TYR A 499 -20.38 50.43 4.29
CA TYR A 499 -21.01 49.11 4.10
C TYR A 499 -20.43 48.37 2.86
N VAL A 500 -20.77 47.08 2.78
CA VAL A 500 -20.83 46.15 1.61
C VAL A 500 -21.02 46.76 0.20
N SER A 501 -20.32 46.21 -0.81
CA SER A 501 -20.90 45.88 -2.14
C SER A 501 -20.02 44.92 -2.97
N GLY A 502 -20.64 44.02 -3.76
CA GLY A 502 -19.99 43.19 -4.80
C GLY A 502 -20.17 43.78 -6.22
N ILE A 503 -20.05 42.96 -7.28
CA ILE A 503 -20.12 43.40 -8.69
C ILE A 503 -21.09 42.51 -9.52
N ALA A 504 -21.76 43.14 -10.50
CA ALA A 504 -22.87 42.69 -11.38
C ALA A 504 -24.29 42.83 -10.73
N ASN A 505 -25.34 43.45 -11.32
CA ASN A 505 -25.62 44.10 -12.63
C ASN A 505 -26.93 44.97 -12.46
N THR A 506 -27.41 45.93 -13.30
CA THR A 506 -27.01 46.65 -14.54
C THR A 506 -27.97 47.84 -14.81
N GLY A 507 -27.53 48.89 -15.54
CA GLY A 507 -28.42 49.86 -16.27
C GLY A 507 -28.46 51.30 -15.71
N SER A 508 -28.88 52.33 -16.47
CA SER A 508 -29.26 52.36 -17.90
C SER A 508 -29.08 53.75 -18.57
N LYS A 509 -28.07 53.89 -19.45
CA LYS A 509 -28.06 54.75 -20.64
C LYS A 509 -26.86 54.37 -21.51
N VAL A 510 -27.10 54.03 -22.78
CA VAL A 510 -26.14 53.32 -23.64
C VAL A 510 -25.91 54.08 -24.93
N ALA A 511 -24.65 54.38 -25.24
CA ALA A 511 -24.13 54.60 -26.59
C ALA A 511 -22.60 54.46 -26.53
N GLY A 512 -22.03 53.60 -27.38
CA GLY A 512 -20.58 53.52 -27.58
C GLY A 512 -20.12 54.36 -28.78
N ILE A 513 -18.82 54.35 -29.07
CA ILE A 513 -18.27 54.84 -30.35
C ILE A 513 -17.54 53.72 -31.06
N LEU A 514 -18.03 53.39 -32.26
CA LEU A 514 -17.35 52.57 -33.25
C LEU A 514 -17.77 53.09 -34.64
N ALA A 515 -17.14 54.19 -35.08
CA ALA A 515 -17.32 54.79 -36.40
C ALA A 515 -16.10 55.66 -36.75
N GLY A 516 -15.37 55.28 -37.80
CA GLY A 516 -14.17 55.98 -38.28
C GLY A 516 -13.62 55.28 -39.54
N PRO A 517 -13.05 56.01 -40.52
CA PRO A 517 -12.89 55.50 -41.87
C PRO A 517 -11.67 54.59 -42.09
N SER A 518 -11.77 53.78 -43.14
CA SER A 518 -10.74 52.89 -43.66
C SER A 518 -9.46 53.62 -44.09
N SER A 519 -8.34 53.34 -43.43
CA SER A 519 -6.98 53.62 -43.94
C SER A 519 -5.96 52.72 -43.23
N GLY A 520 -5.20 51.89 -43.96
CA GLY A 520 -4.28 50.95 -43.30
C GLY A 520 -3.71 49.76 -44.09
N LEU A 521 -3.10 50.02 -45.26
CA LEU A 521 -2.21 49.06 -45.98
C LEU A 521 -2.92 47.80 -46.55
N PRO A 522 -2.29 47.05 -47.50
CA PRO A 522 -3.05 46.33 -48.53
C PRO A 522 -3.80 45.12 -47.98
N ASN A 523 -4.98 44.87 -48.54
CA ASN A 523 -5.87 43.79 -48.13
C ASN A 523 -6.66 43.32 -49.36
N PHE A 524 -6.52 42.05 -49.74
CA PHE A 524 -7.03 41.48 -50.99
C PHE A 524 -8.32 40.69 -50.76
N GLY A 525 -9.42 41.41 -50.49
CA GLY A 525 -10.76 40.84 -50.34
C GLY A 525 -11.73 41.83 -49.68
N GLU A 526 -12.98 41.42 -49.52
CA GLU A 526 -14.07 42.29 -49.07
C GLU A 526 -14.31 42.21 -47.55
N VAL A 527 -14.81 43.30 -46.96
CA VAL A 527 -15.29 43.37 -45.56
C VAL A 527 -14.28 42.89 -44.52
N ASN A 528 -12.99 43.18 -44.73
CA ASN A 528 -11.93 42.86 -43.77
C ASN A 528 -11.69 44.02 -42.79
N LEU A 529 -11.53 43.74 -41.50
CA LEU A 529 -11.29 44.70 -40.42
C LEU A 529 -9.85 44.56 -39.88
N GLY A 530 -8.88 44.98 -40.68
CA GLY A 530 -7.44 44.94 -40.37
C GLY A 530 -6.58 44.96 -41.63
N GLY A 531 -5.25 44.86 -41.48
CA GLY A 531 -4.29 45.03 -42.59
C GLY A 531 -3.63 43.72 -43.04
N GLY A 532 -3.28 43.61 -44.33
CA GLY A 532 -2.46 42.51 -44.83
C GLY A 532 -3.17 41.17 -45.06
N ASN A 533 -4.51 41.13 -45.11
CA ASN A 533 -5.24 39.89 -45.37
C ASN A 533 -5.38 39.60 -46.88
N ILE A 534 -5.65 38.33 -47.23
CA ILE A 534 -5.97 37.84 -48.58
C ILE A 534 -7.18 36.90 -48.44
N GLY A 535 -8.32 37.27 -49.02
CA GLY A 535 -9.65 36.70 -48.73
C GLY A 535 -10.54 37.69 -47.99
N SER A 536 -11.80 37.32 -47.75
CA SER A 536 -12.88 38.23 -47.27
C SER A 536 -13.34 37.94 -45.84
N PHE A 537 -14.01 38.91 -45.21
CA PHE A 537 -14.64 38.83 -43.88
C PHE A 537 -13.69 38.58 -42.68
N ASN A 538 -12.39 38.83 -42.83
CA ASN A 538 -11.42 38.63 -41.75
C ASN A 538 -11.37 39.84 -40.79
N VAL A 539 -11.38 39.59 -39.49
CA VAL A 539 -11.24 40.63 -38.44
C VAL A 539 -9.89 40.45 -37.75
N GLY A 540 -8.94 41.34 -38.01
CA GLY A 540 -7.52 41.19 -37.66
C GLY A 540 -6.63 41.25 -38.90
N SER A 541 -5.35 40.89 -38.76
CA SER A 541 -4.30 41.22 -39.74
C SER A 541 -3.50 40.01 -40.22
N GLY A 542 -3.07 40.01 -41.48
CA GLY A 542 -2.17 38.98 -42.04
C GLY A 542 -2.78 37.60 -42.31
N ASN A 543 -4.10 37.49 -42.44
CA ASN A 543 -4.79 36.21 -42.69
C ASN A 543 -4.85 35.87 -44.20
N VAL A 544 -4.70 34.60 -44.55
CA VAL A 544 -4.84 34.06 -45.92
C VAL A 544 -5.99 33.04 -45.94
N GLY A 545 -7.17 33.49 -46.36
CA GLY A 545 -8.43 32.75 -46.36
C GLY A 545 -9.61 33.62 -45.92
N ASN A 546 -10.77 33.02 -45.67
CA ASN A 546 -12.01 33.74 -45.42
C ASN A 546 -12.50 33.62 -43.97
N SER A 547 -13.16 34.68 -43.48
CA SER A 547 -13.92 34.69 -42.23
C SER A 547 -13.14 34.33 -40.96
N ASN A 548 -11.84 34.68 -40.90
CA ASN A 548 -11.02 34.48 -39.70
C ASN A 548 -11.14 35.67 -38.73
N VAL A 549 -11.23 35.41 -37.42
CA VAL A 549 -11.22 36.44 -36.36
C VAL A 549 -9.95 36.28 -35.53
N GLY A 550 -8.98 37.14 -35.76
CA GLY A 550 -7.61 37.09 -35.24
C GLY A 550 -6.59 37.38 -36.34
N SER A 551 -5.31 37.10 -36.09
CA SER A 551 -4.22 37.52 -36.99
C SER A 551 -3.32 36.36 -37.42
N GLY A 552 -2.80 36.40 -38.65
CA GLY A 552 -1.80 35.46 -39.14
C GLY A 552 -2.29 34.04 -39.44
N ASN A 553 -3.59 33.83 -39.66
CA ASN A 553 -4.13 32.50 -40.00
C ASN A 553 -3.97 32.17 -41.49
N ILE A 554 -3.73 30.91 -41.84
CA ILE A 554 -3.74 30.40 -43.22
C ILE A 554 -4.80 29.29 -43.29
N GLY A 555 -5.91 29.58 -43.97
CA GLY A 555 -7.15 28.80 -43.96
C GLY A 555 -8.35 29.68 -43.62
N SER A 556 -9.53 29.09 -43.43
CA SER A 556 -10.79 29.83 -43.24
C SER A 556 -11.50 29.48 -41.94
N LEU A 557 -12.40 30.36 -41.47
CA LEU A 557 -13.26 30.16 -40.29
C LEU A 557 -12.49 29.97 -38.96
N ASN A 558 -11.25 30.45 -38.85
CA ASN A 558 -10.50 30.36 -37.58
C ASN A 558 -10.84 31.52 -36.63
N PHE A 559 -11.16 31.23 -35.38
CA PHE A 559 -11.37 32.23 -34.32
C PHE A 559 -10.18 32.18 -33.34
N GLY A 560 -9.13 32.94 -33.65
CA GLY A 560 -7.85 32.97 -32.97
C GLY A 560 -6.73 33.37 -33.94
N SER A 561 -5.47 33.25 -33.53
CA SER A 561 -4.32 33.76 -34.31
C SER A 561 -3.29 32.68 -34.63
N GLY A 562 -2.62 32.80 -35.78
CA GLY A 562 -1.49 31.94 -36.16
C GLY A 562 -1.85 30.47 -36.45
N ASN A 563 -3.09 30.17 -36.85
CA ASN A 563 -3.49 28.81 -37.23
C ASN A 563 -3.14 28.51 -38.70
N LEU A 564 -2.68 27.30 -39.01
CA LEU A 564 -2.53 26.78 -40.38
C LEU A 564 -3.48 25.59 -40.56
N GLY A 565 -4.64 25.86 -41.17
CA GLY A 565 -5.79 24.96 -41.27
C GLY A 565 -7.10 25.75 -41.12
N SER A 566 -8.25 25.06 -41.09
CA SER A 566 -9.57 25.73 -41.10
C SER A 566 -10.45 25.33 -39.91
N SER A 567 -11.41 26.19 -39.58
CA SER A 567 -12.41 25.99 -38.53
C SER A 567 -11.85 25.78 -37.12
N ASN A 568 -10.67 26.32 -36.81
CA ASN A 568 -10.09 26.21 -35.45
C ASN A 568 -10.61 27.34 -34.54
N PHE A 569 -10.91 27.03 -33.28
CA PHE A 569 -11.23 28.01 -32.24
C PHE A 569 -10.10 28.04 -31.21
N GLY A 570 -9.32 29.12 -31.20
CA GLY A 570 -8.05 29.26 -30.48
C GLY A 570 -6.88 29.52 -31.43
N SER A 571 -5.65 29.58 -30.89
CA SER A 571 -4.47 30.11 -31.59
C SER A 571 -3.35 29.08 -31.73
N GLY A 572 -2.59 29.16 -32.83
CA GLY A 572 -1.37 28.37 -33.06
C GLY A 572 -1.58 26.91 -33.47
N ASN A 573 -2.78 26.53 -33.92
CA ASN A 573 -3.05 25.14 -34.34
C ASN A 573 -2.53 24.87 -35.77
N LEU A 574 -1.99 23.68 -36.00
CA LEU A 574 -1.56 23.17 -37.30
C LEU A 574 -2.42 21.95 -37.66
N GLY A 575 -3.41 22.17 -38.54
CA GLY A 575 -4.51 21.27 -38.86
C GLY A 575 -5.87 21.92 -38.60
N SER A 576 -6.97 21.16 -38.68
CA SER A 576 -8.33 21.71 -38.81
C SER A 576 -9.34 21.19 -37.77
N ALA A 577 -10.38 22.00 -37.54
CA ALA A 577 -11.48 21.73 -36.61
C ALA A 577 -11.07 21.53 -35.14
N ASN A 578 -9.96 22.14 -34.71
CA ASN A 578 -9.47 22.04 -33.33
C ASN A 578 -10.07 23.14 -32.44
N PHE A 579 -10.47 22.79 -31.21
CA PHE A 579 -10.97 23.72 -30.20
C PHE A 579 -9.91 23.88 -29.09
N GLY A 580 -9.00 24.83 -29.25
CA GLY A 580 -8.00 25.20 -28.25
C GLY A 580 -6.72 25.78 -28.87
N PHE A 581 -5.62 25.74 -28.11
CA PHE A 581 -4.35 26.37 -28.46
C PHE A 581 -3.28 25.34 -28.84
N GLY A 582 -2.53 25.57 -29.91
CA GLY A 582 -1.28 24.86 -30.18
C GLY A 582 -1.36 23.38 -30.56
N ASN A 583 -2.52 22.88 -31.04
CA ASN A 583 -2.64 21.48 -31.46
C ASN A 583 -2.00 21.23 -32.83
N LEU A 584 -1.32 20.10 -32.99
CA LEU A 584 -0.76 19.58 -34.25
C LEU A 584 -1.56 18.34 -34.66
N GLY A 585 -2.67 18.57 -35.36
CA GLY A 585 -3.73 17.58 -35.46
C GLY A 585 -5.06 18.05 -36.03
N ASN A 586 -6.05 17.17 -36.03
CA ASN A 586 -7.41 17.48 -36.46
C ASN A 586 -8.44 16.97 -35.45
N ASN A 587 -9.50 17.75 -35.24
CA ASN A 587 -10.60 17.47 -34.32
C ASN A 587 -10.16 17.33 -32.84
N ASP A 588 -9.07 17.97 -32.44
CA ASP A 588 -8.59 17.97 -31.05
C ASP A 588 -9.31 19.06 -30.22
N TYR A 589 -9.77 18.70 -29.02
CA TYR A 589 -10.50 19.58 -28.09
C TYR A 589 -9.67 19.81 -26.82
N GLY A 590 -8.95 20.92 -26.76
CA GLY A 590 -8.04 21.30 -25.68
C GLY A 590 -6.69 21.78 -26.24
N PHE A 591 -5.61 21.77 -25.45
CA PHE A 591 -4.39 22.51 -25.80
C PHE A 591 -3.17 21.59 -26.01
N GLY A 592 -2.37 21.86 -27.04
CA GLY A 592 -1.04 21.26 -27.23
C GLY A 592 -1.02 19.77 -27.62
N ASN A 593 -2.13 19.22 -28.14
CA ASN A 593 -2.18 17.83 -28.56
C ASN A 593 -1.41 17.60 -29.87
N LEU A 594 -0.93 16.37 -30.09
CA LEU A 594 -0.15 15.93 -31.24
C LEU A 594 -0.76 14.62 -31.77
N GLY A 595 -1.37 14.62 -32.95
CA GLY A 595 -2.13 13.48 -33.47
C GLY A 595 -3.56 13.89 -33.83
N SER A 596 -4.61 13.11 -33.55
CA SER A 596 -5.98 13.53 -33.89
C SER A 596 -7.05 12.93 -32.97
N TYR A 597 -8.19 13.62 -32.87
CA TYR A 597 -9.34 13.27 -32.02
C TYR A 597 -9.03 13.23 -30.51
N ASN A 598 -8.02 13.94 -30.03
CA ASN A 598 -7.69 14.00 -28.61
C ASN A 598 -8.56 15.03 -27.88
N VAL A 599 -9.01 14.70 -26.67
CA VAL A 599 -9.85 15.59 -25.84
C VAL A 599 -9.11 15.88 -24.52
N GLY A 600 -8.47 17.03 -24.44
CA GLY A 600 -7.72 17.50 -23.28
C GLY A 600 -6.37 18.12 -23.68
N PHE A 601 -5.31 17.86 -22.91
CA PHE A 601 -4.12 18.70 -22.93
C PHE A 601 -2.84 17.88 -23.13
N GLY A 602 -2.05 18.21 -24.16
CA GLY A 602 -0.71 17.64 -24.35
C GLY A 602 -0.66 16.15 -24.69
N ASN A 603 -1.75 15.56 -25.22
CA ASN A 603 -1.75 14.14 -25.60
C ASN A 603 -0.97 13.92 -26.92
N ALA A 604 -0.27 12.80 -27.04
CA ALA A 604 0.56 12.45 -28.19
C ALA A 604 0.13 11.09 -28.80
N GLY A 605 -0.64 11.14 -29.88
CA GLY A 605 -1.23 10.01 -30.59
C GLY A 605 -2.71 10.27 -30.87
N ASN A 606 -3.53 9.21 -30.93
CA ASN A 606 -4.91 9.34 -31.44
C ASN A 606 -5.98 8.95 -30.40
N SER A 607 -7.10 9.67 -30.42
CA SER A 607 -8.30 9.36 -29.63
C SER A 607 -8.08 9.30 -28.11
N ASN A 608 -7.09 10.02 -27.57
CA ASN A 608 -6.83 10.06 -26.13
C ASN A 608 -7.71 11.10 -25.43
N ILE A 609 -8.21 10.80 -24.24
CA ILE A 609 -9.01 11.71 -23.41
C ILE A 609 -8.26 11.99 -22.11
N GLY A 610 -8.02 13.27 -21.80
CA GLY A 610 -7.34 13.73 -20.60
C GLY A 610 -6.01 14.42 -20.90
N PHE A 611 -4.96 14.15 -20.12
CA PHE A 611 -3.76 14.99 -20.05
C PHE A 611 -2.48 14.20 -20.29
N GLY A 612 -1.63 14.62 -21.23
CA GLY A 612 -0.27 14.09 -21.39
C GLY A 612 -0.17 12.62 -21.79
N ASN A 613 -1.23 12.01 -22.33
CA ASN A 613 -1.21 10.59 -22.68
C ASN A 613 -0.50 10.37 -24.02
N THR A 614 0.47 9.46 -24.05
CA THR A 614 1.20 9.02 -25.24
C THR A 614 0.68 7.66 -25.71
N GLY A 615 0.32 7.54 -26.98
CA GLY A 615 -0.26 6.34 -27.58
C GLY A 615 -1.70 6.54 -28.04
N SER A 616 -2.56 5.52 -27.95
CA SER A 616 -3.90 5.57 -28.55
C SER A 616 -5.02 5.07 -27.64
N ASN A 617 -6.19 5.71 -27.75
CA ASN A 617 -7.43 5.38 -27.01
C ASN A 617 -7.28 5.40 -25.47
N ASN A 618 -6.32 6.14 -24.92
CA ASN A 618 -6.13 6.20 -23.46
C ASN A 618 -7.09 7.22 -22.83
N ILE A 619 -7.64 6.92 -21.65
CA ILE A 619 -8.53 7.82 -20.90
C ILE A 619 -7.91 8.10 -19.52
N GLY A 620 -7.22 9.23 -19.36
CA GLY A 620 -6.50 9.49 -18.13
C GLY A 620 -5.42 10.58 -18.18
N PHE A 621 -4.40 10.41 -17.33
CA PHE A 621 -3.33 11.38 -17.13
C PHE A 621 -1.95 10.71 -17.26
N GLY A 622 -1.17 11.03 -18.29
CA GLY A 622 0.21 10.58 -18.47
C GLY A 622 0.39 9.12 -18.91
N LEU A 623 -0.65 8.46 -19.43
CA LEU A 623 -0.63 7.06 -19.86
C LEU A 623 0.24 6.88 -21.11
N THR A 624 1.13 5.88 -21.14
CA THR A 624 2.11 5.67 -22.24
C THR A 624 1.87 4.37 -23.03
N GLY A 625 0.64 4.12 -23.48
CA GLY A 625 0.24 2.82 -24.05
C GLY A 625 -1.00 2.85 -24.92
N ILE A 626 -1.76 1.75 -24.94
CA ILE A 626 -2.97 1.60 -25.76
C ILE A 626 -4.13 1.12 -24.89
N ASN A 627 -5.32 1.72 -25.07
CA ASN A 627 -6.56 1.39 -24.35
C ASN A 627 -6.45 1.46 -22.81
N GLN A 628 -5.51 2.23 -22.24
CA GLN A 628 -5.37 2.33 -20.79
C GLN A 628 -6.37 3.33 -20.18
N VAL A 629 -6.75 3.12 -18.92
CA VAL A 629 -7.58 4.06 -18.14
C VAL A 629 -6.93 4.33 -16.78
N GLY A 630 -6.78 5.60 -16.39
CA GLY A 630 -6.21 5.99 -15.09
C GLY A 630 -5.05 6.99 -15.16
N PHE A 631 -3.95 6.71 -14.46
CA PHE A 631 -2.82 7.64 -14.30
C PHE A 631 -1.50 6.91 -14.62
N GLY A 632 -0.74 7.37 -15.61
CA GLY A 632 0.31 6.59 -16.27
C GLY A 632 1.68 6.56 -15.61
N ALA A 633 1.96 7.49 -14.70
CA ALA A 633 3.04 7.30 -13.73
C ALA A 633 2.77 6.09 -12.79
N LEU A 634 1.52 5.61 -12.76
CA LEU A 634 1.01 4.65 -11.79
C LEU A 634 0.57 3.32 -12.43
N ASN A 635 0.56 3.11 -13.75
CA ASN A 635 0.28 1.78 -14.34
C ASN A 635 1.25 1.48 -15.49
N SER A 636 1.76 0.25 -15.58
CA SER A 636 2.69 -0.17 -16.62
C SER A 636 2.34 -1.54 -17.21
N GLY A 637 2.55 -1.69 -18.52
CA GLY A 637 2.14 -2.89 -19.27
C GLY A 637 0.82 -2.70 -20.01
N SER A 638 -0.08 -3.70 -19.97
CA SER A 638 -1.27 -3.75 -20.83
C SER A 638 -2.53 -4.22 -20.10
N GLY A 639 -3.70 -3.65 -20.42
CA GLY A 639 -5.00 -4.09 -19.92
C GLY A 639 -5.22 -3.97 -18.40
N ASN A 640 -4.32 -3.32 -17.66
CA ASN A 640 -4.47 -3.14 -16.21
C ASN A 640 -5.56 -2.10 -15.88
N LEU A 641 -6.37 -2.39 -14.86
CA LEU A 641 -7.45 -1.53 -14.37
C LEU A 641 -7.21 -1.15 -12.91
N GLY A 642 -7.22 0.15 -12.60
CA GLY A 642 -6.95 0.68 -11.27
C GLY A 642 -5.62 1.43 -11.23
N LEU A 643 -4.77 1.18 -10.23
CA LEU A 643 -3.56 1.97 -9.95
C LEU A 643 -2.40 1.12 -9.43
N PHE A 644 -1.17 1.58 -9.61
CA PHE A 644 0.09 0.91 -9.22
C PHE A 644 0.32 -0.48 -9.84
N ASN A 645 -0.50 -0.86 -10.83
CA ASN A 645 -0.45 -2.20 -11.41
C ASN A 645 0.63 -2.32 -12.50
N SER A 646 1.36 -3.44 -12.48
CA SER A 646 2.47 -3.71 -13.40
C SER A 646 2.32 -5.07 -14.10
N GLY A 647 2.41 -5.11 -15.41
CA GLY A 647 2.26 -6.32 -16.22
C GLY A 647 0.94 -6.33 -17.00
N THR A 648 0.18 -7.43 -16.93
CA THR A 648 -0.93 -7.68 -17.86
C THR A 648 -2.26 -7.99 -17.15
N ASN A 649 -3.34 -7.29 -17.51
CA ASN A 649 -4.72 -7.58 -17.09
C ASN A 649 -4.96 -7.62 -15.56
N ASN A 650 -4.16 -6.92 -14.75
CA ASN A 650 -4.36 -6.87 -13.30
C ASN A 650 -5.44 -5.84 -12.94
N ILE A 651 -6.25 -6.15 -11.91
CA ILE A 651 -7.37 -5.31 -11.47
C ILE A 651 -7.18 -4.92 -10.00
N GLY A 652 -7.21 -3.63 -9.70
CA GLY A 652 -7.16 -3.10 -8.33
C GLY A 652 -5.94 -2.21 -8.08
N ILE A 653 -5.20 -2.45 -6.98
CA ILE A 653 -4.11 -1.58 -6.51
C ILE A 653 -2.80 -2.36 -6.36
N ALA A 654 -1.70 -1.87 -6.93
CA ALA A 654 -0.33 -2.33 -6.67
C ALA A 654 -0.04 -3.82 -6.99
N ASN A 655 -0.84 -4.47 -7.83
CA ASN A 655 -0.60 -5.86 -8.22
C ASN A 655 0.49 -5.94 -9.30
N SER A 656 1.25 -7.05 -9.34
CA SER A 656 2.29 -7.23 -10.35
C SER A 656 2.28 -8.62 -10.99
N GLY A 657 2.58 -8.69 -12.29
CA GLY A 657 2.50 -9.91 -13.08
C GLY A 657 1.23 -9.96 -13.92
N THR A 658 0.46 -11.05 -13.86
CA THR A 658 -0.64 -11.31 -14.81
C THR A 658 -1.94 -11.67 -14.12
N GLY A 659 -3.02 -10.94 -14.41
CA GLY A 659 -4.40 -11.31 -14.09
C GLY A 659 -4.78 -11.30 -12.61
N ASN A 660 -3.99 -10.66 -11.75
CA ASN A 660 -4.28 -10.61 -10.31
C ASN A 660 -5.43 -9.62 -10.00
N PHE A 661 -6.25 -9.92 -8.99
CA PHE A 661 -7.36 -9.08 -8.53
C PHE A 661 -7.19 -8.65 -7.06
N GLY A 662 -7.33 -7.36 -6.77
CA GLY A 662 -7.32 -6.82 -5.41
C GLY A 662 -6.13 -5.92 -5.13
N ILE A 663 -5.42 -6.13 -4.02
CA ILE A 663 -4.38 -5.22 -3.53
C ILE A 663 -3.03 -5.93 -3.34
N GLY A 664 -1.98 -5.47 -4.02
CA GLY A 664 -0.60 -5.82 -3.71
C GLY A 664 -0.21 -7.27 -3.96
N ASN A 665 -0.91 -7.99 -4.86
CA ASN A 665 -0.60 -9.40 -5.16
C ASN A 665 0.44 -9.51 -6.29
N PRO A 666 1.63 -10.11 -6.06
CA PRO A 666 2.60 -10.38 -7.11
C PRO A 666 2.52 -11.83 -7.63
N GLY A 667 2.57 -11.99 -8.95
CA GLY A 667 2.64 -13.28 -9.63
C GLY A 667 1.50 -13.47 -10.63
N VAL A 668 0.84 -14.63 -10.61
CA VAL A 668 -0.20 -14.98 -11.59
C VAL A 668 -1.54 -15.25 -10.91
N GLY A 669 -2.53 -14.45 -11.28
CA GLY A 669 -3.95 -14.70 -11.05
C GLY A 669 -4.36 -14.86 -9.59
N ASN A 670 -3.73 -14.19 -8.63
CA ASN A 670 -4.12 -14.24 -7.21
C ASN A 670 -5.30 -13.28 -6.93
N THR A 671 -6.16 -13.59 -5.95
CA THR A 671 -7.29 -12.72 -5.54
C THR A 671 -7.21 -12.31 -4.06
N GLY A 672 -7.42 -11.03 -3.77
CA GLY A 672 -7.49 -10.51 -2.41
C GLY A 672 -6.33 -9.57 -2.08
N VAL A 673 -5.65 -9.76 -0.96
CA VAL A 673 -4.62 -8.82 -0.48
C VAL A 673 -3.27 -9.53 -0.23
N GLY A 674 -2.22 -9.05 -0.89
CA GLY A 674 -0.83 -9.36 -0.55
C GLY A 674 -0.43 -10.83 -0.72
N ASN A 675 -1.06 -11.57 -1.63
CA ASN A 675 -0.79 -13.00 -1.84
C ASN A 675 0.30 -13.21 -2.93
N PRO A 676 1.56 -13.57 -2.59
CA PRO A 676 2.59 -13.86 -3.58
C PRO A 676 2.52 -15.29 -4.14
N GLY A 677 2.65 -15.40 -5.46
CA GLY A 677 2.81 -16.66 -6.16
C GLY A 677 1.74 -16.91 -7.21
N ARG A 678 1.07 -18.06 -7.13
CA ARG A 678 0.10 -18.52 -8.14
C ARG A 678 -1.26 -18.81 -7.52
N PHE A 679 -2.23 -18.00 -7.93
CA PHE A 679 -3.66 -18.25 -7.77
C PHE A 679 -4.22 -18.44 -6.37
N ASN A 680 -3.53 -17.94 -5.35
CA ASN A 680 -4.05 -17.98 -3.99
C ASN A 680 -5.25 -17.01 -3.84
N THR A 681 -6.18 -17.29 -2.93
CA THR A 681 -7.26 -16.36 -2.58
C THR A 681 -7.34 -16.09 -1.09
N GLY A 682 -7.45 -14.80 -0.75
CA GLY A 682 -7.62 -14.31 0.61
C GLY A 682 -6.53 -13.29 0.95
N PHE A 683 -5.82 -13.51 2.05
CA PHE A 683 -4.88 -12.55 2.61
C PHE A 683 -3.51 -13.20 2.85
N PHE A 684 -2.44 -12.62 2.32
CA PHE A 684 -1.04 -12.95 2.62
C PHE A 684 -0.61 -14.40 2.36
N ASN A 685 -1.35 -15.16 1.55
CA ASN A 685 -1.02 -16.54 1.24
C ASN A 685 0.16 -16.62 0.27
N ILE A 686 1.17 -17.42 0.63
CA ILE A 686 2.43 -17.59 -0.10
C ILE A 686 2.46 -18.95 -0.78
N GLY A 687 2.67 -18.98 -2.09
CA GLY A 687 2.88 -20.21 -2.85
C GLY A 687 1.79 -20.43 -3.88
N THR A 688 1.15 -21.61 -3.86
CA THR A 688 0.30 -22.08 -4.97
C THR A 688 -1.06 -22.58 -4.48
N VAL A 689 -2.15 -21.98 -4.95
CA VAL A 689 -3.53 -22.50 -4.81
C VAL A 689 -3.93 -22.65 -3.32
N ASN A 690 -3.58 -21.67 -2.49
CA ASN A 690 -3.95 -21.58 -1.07
C ASN A 690 -5.18 -20.69 -0.82
N SER A 691 -5.96 -21.01 0.22
CA SER A 691 -7.23 -20.38 0.57
C SER A 691 -7.27 -19.93 2.02
N GLY A 692 -7.54 -18.63 2.26
CA GLY A 692 -7.75 -18.07 3.60
C GLY A 692 -6.66 -17.07 4.00
N PHE A 693 -5.97 -17.29 5.11
CA PHE A 693 -5.09 -16.29 5.73
C PHE A 693 -3.66 -16.81 5.98
N ALA A 694 -2.66 -16.16 5.38
CA ALA A 694 -1.23 -16.37 5.66
C ALA A 694 -0.74 -17.84 5.58
N ASN A 695 -1.36 -18.67 4.74
CA ASN A 695 -0.87 -20.02 4.47
C ASN A 695 0.41 -19.96 3.62
N ILE A 696 1.34 -20.87 3.88
CA ILE A 696 2.59 -21.07 3.14
C ILE A 696 2.55 -22.50 2.56
N GLY A 697 3.13 -22.70 1.37
CA GLY A 697 3.15 -24.01 0.70
C GLY A 697 2.10 -24.07 -0.41
N GLY A 698 1.29 -25.13 -0.45
CA GLY A 698 0.26 -25.26 -1.48
C GLY A 698 -0.98 -26.04 -1.07
N TYR A 699 -2.09 -25.72 -1.71
CA TYR A 699 -3.38 -26.38 -1.53
C TYR A 699 -3.91 -26.37 -0.08
N ASN A 700 -3.57 -25.39 0.74
CA ASN A 700 -4.06 -25.25 2.12
C ASN A 700 -5.38 -24.46 2.20
N THR A 701 -6.27 -24.84 3.12
CA THR A 701 -7.56 -24.18 3.40
C THR A 701 -7.66 -23.79 4.88
N GLY A 702 -7.75 -22.50 5.17
CA GLY A 702 -7.80 -21.96 6.54
C GLY A 702 -6.68 -20.95 6.77
N SER A 703 -5.97 -21.04 7.89
CA SER A 703 -5.03 -20.00 8.32
C SER A 703 -3.67 -20.53 8.78
N PHE A 704 -2.59 -19.84 8.46
CA PHE A 704 -1.23 -20.11 9.00
C PHE A 704 -0.70 -21.54 8.81
N ASN A 705 -1.26 -22.33 7.90
CA ASN A 705 -0.72 -23.66 7.58
C ASN A 705 0.57 -23.51 6.77
N THR A 706 1.64 -24.20 7.14
CA THR A 706 2.92 -24.17 6.37
C THR A 706 3.22 -25.44 5.60
N GLY A 707 2.44 -26.50 5.84
CA GLY A 707 2.51 -27.76 5.09
C GLY A 707 1.84 -27.67 3.72
N SER A 708 1.16 -28.73 3.31
CA SER A 708 0.34 -28.71 2.09
C SER A 708 -0.89 -29.60 2.25
N PHE A 709 -1.95 -29.26 1.54
CA PHE A 709 -3.26 -29.94 1.64
C PHE A 709 -3.87 -29.96 3.05
N ASN A 710 -3.63 -28.94 3.88
CA ASN A 710 -4.23 -28.83 5.22
C ASN A 710 -5.61 -28.15 5.22
N THR A 711 -6.46 -28.51 6.17
CA THR A 711 -7.77 -27.89 6.44
C THR A 711 -7.86 -27.44 7.90
N GLY A 712 -8.21 -26.17 8.14
CA GLY A 712 -8.20 -25.56 9.47
C GLY A 712 -6.96 -24.69 9.67
N ASP A 713 -6.51 -24.48 10.91
CA ASP A 713 -5.51 -23.44 11.20
C ASP A 713 -4.23 -23.97 11.87
N PHE A 714 -3.11 -23.31 11.59
CA PHE A 714 -1.80 -23.52 12.22
C PHE A 714 -1.22 -24.94 12.12
N ASN A 715 -1.46 -25.69 11.03
CA ASN A 715 -0.87 -27.03 10.85
C ASN A 715 0.45 -26.96 10.04
N PRO A 716 1.62 -27.31 10.61
CA PRO A 716 2.89 -27.36 9.88
C PRO A 716 3.10 -28.64 9.06
N GLY A 717 2.60 -29.80 9.54
CA GLY A 717 2.62 -31.06 8.78
C GLY A 717 1.63 -31.03 7.61
N GLY A 718 1.62 -32.05 6.76
CA GLY A 718 0.73 -32.15 5.58
C GLY A 718 -0.58 -32.93 5.83
N TYR A 719 -1.58 -32.68 4.98
CA TYR A 719 -2.85 -33.41 4.95
C TYR A 719 -3.63 -33.43 6.28
N ASN A 720 -3.45 -32.43 7.13
CA ASN A 720 -4.09 -32.35 8.45
C ASN A 720 -5.49 -31.70 8.40
N THR A 721 -6.38 -32.12 9.30
CA THR A 721 -7.70 -31.49 9.53
C THR A 721 -7.83 -31.02 10.97
N GLY A 722 -8.00 -29.71 11.18
CA GLY A 722 -8.18 -29.10 12.48
C GLY A 722 -7.06 -28.12 12.80
N TYR A 723 -6.51 -28.19 14.00
CA TYR A 723 -5.72 -27.11 14.61
C TYR A 723 -4.37 -27.61 15.13
N PHE A 724 -3.29 -26.87 14.87
CA PHE A 724 -1.96 -27.08 15.49
C PHE A 724 -1.32 -28.47 15.29
N ASN A 725 -1.73 -29.26 14.29
CA ASN A 725 -1.17 -30.59 14.06
C ASN A 725 0.19 -30.50 13.33
N THR A 726 1.25 -31.05 13.94
CA THR A 726 2.63 -30.96 13.42
C THR A 726 3.12 -32.20 12.69
N GLY A 727 2.54 -33.37 12.96
CA GLY A 727 2.71 -34.57 12.13
C GLY A 727 1.73 -34.57 10.95
N ASP A 728 1.74 -35.64 10.16
CA ASP A 728 0.93 -35.73 8.93
C ASP A 728 -0.40 -36.50 9.11
N TYR A 729 -1.39 -36.17 8.27
CA TYR A 729 -2.70 -36.85 8.18
C TYR A 729 -3.50 -36.92 9.50
N ASN A 730 -3.34 -35.97 10.43
CA ASN A 730 -4.09 -35.96 11.69
C ASN A 730 -5.47 -35.31 11.58
N THR A 731 -6.39 -35.72 12.45
CA THR A 731 -7.71 -35.10 12.63
C THR A 731 -7.89 -34.63 14.06
N GLY A 732 -7.97 -33.31 14.29
CA GLY A 732 -8.28 -32.70 15.57
C GLY A 732 -7.26 -31.63 15.99
N LEU A 733 -6.77 -31.67 17.23
CA LEU A 733 -6.02 -30.59 17.88
C LEU A 733 -4.65 -31.05 18.40
N GLU A 734 -3.57 -30.34 18.07
CA GLU A 734 -2.23 -30.54 18.66
C GLU A 734 -1.70 -32.00 18.59
N ASN A 735 -1.99 -32.73 17.51
CA ASN A 735 -1.39 -34.04 17.28
C ASN A 735 0.00 -33.86 16.63
N SER A 736 1.05 -34.39 17.26
CA SER A 736 2.43 -34.29 16.78
C SER A 736 2.96 -35.57 16.12
N GLY A 737 2.37 -36.73 16.43
CA GLY A 737 2.54 -37.95 15.64
C GLY A 737 1.67 -37.93 14.38
N ASN A 738 1.61 -39.05 13.67
CA ASN A 738 0.94 -39.17 12.38
C ASN A 738 -0.38 -39.98 12.46
N VAL A 739 -1.33 -39.66 11.58
CA VAL A 739 -2.59 -40.40 11.38
C VAL A 739 -3.45 -40.52 12.65
N ASN A 740 -3.35 -39.57 13.59
CA ASN A 740 -4.12 -39.58 14.84
C ASN A 740 -5.50 -38.94 14.70
N THR A 741 -6.47 -39.41 15.50
CA THR A 741 -7.84 -38.89 15.55
C THR A 741 -8.22 -38.46 16.96
N GLY A 742 -8.20 -37.16 17.24
CA GLY A 742 -8.47 -36.57 18.54
C GLY A 742 -7.49 -35.47 18.88
N ALA A 743 -6.92 -35.43 20.09
CA ALA A 743 -6.01 -34.35 20.46
C ALA A 743 -4.83 -34.72 21.36
N PHE A 744 -3.74 -33.96 21.26
CA PHE A 744 -2.52 -34.10 22.05
C PHE A 744 -1.85 -35.48 21.92
N ASN A 745 -1.99 -36.14 20.77
CA ASN A 745 -1.39 -37.44 20.52
C ASN A 745 0.00 -37.28 19.88
N SER A 746 1.04 -37.84 20.52
CA SER A 746 2.44 -37.73 20.08
C SER A 746 3.02 -39.02 19.52
N GLY A 747 2.36 -40.16 19.73
CA GLY A 747 2.62 -41.39 18.96
C GLY A 747 1.77 -41.45 17.69
N ASP A 748 1.94 -42.49 16.89
CA ASP A 748 1.27 -42.64 15.59
C ASP A 748 0.02 -43.55 15.66
N PHE A 749 -0.92 -43.35 14.74
CA PHE A 749 -2.09 -44.21 14.49
C PHE A 749 -3.10 -44.32 15.66
N ASN A 750 -3.22 -43.29 16.50
CA ASN A 750 -4.05 -43.33 17.72
C ASN A 750 -5.43 -42.68 17.59
N ASN A 751 -6.38 -43.12 18.43
CA ASN A 751 -7.69 -42.49 18.59
C ASN A 751 -7.89 -41.95 20.02
N GLY A 752 -8.40 -40.74 20.17
CA GLY A 752 -8.67 -40.12 21.48
C GLY A 752 -7.65 -39.08 21.90
N PHE A 753 -7.26 -39.07 23.19
CA PHE A 753 -6.66 -37.90 23.81
C PHE A 753 -5.40 -38.24 24.64
N PHE A 754 -4.35 -37.42 24.52
CA PHE A 754 -3.10 -37.47 25.31
C PHE A 754 -2.29 -38.78 25.19
N ILE A 755 -2.24 -39.35 23.97
CA ILE A 755 -1.63 -40.67 23.73
C ILE A 755 -0.20 -40.52 23.20
N SER A 756 0.77 -41.04 23.95
CA SER A 756 2.20 -40.88 23.67
C SER A 756 2.90 -42.10 23.07
N GLY A 757 2.17 -43.14 22.67
CA GLY A 757 2.71 -44.34 22.05
C GLY A 757 1.71 -44.91 21.05
N ASP A 758 2.16 -45.80 20.17
CA ASP A 758 1.45 -46.03 18.90
C ASP A 758 0.27 -47.02 19.00
N ASN A 759 -0.65 -46.91 18.03
CA ASN A 759 -1.76 -47.82 17.76
C ASN A 759 -2.71 -48.07 18.95
N ARG A 760 -3.07 -47.03 19.70
CA ARG A 760 -3.96 -47.12 20.88
C ARG A 760 -5.38 -46.67 20.58
N ASN A 761 -6.32 -47.29 21.32
CA ASN A 761 -7.76 -47.03 21.31
C ASN A 761 -8.44 -47.12 19.92
N GLN A 762 -7.78 -47.76 18.97
CA GLN A 762 -8.41 -48.23 17.74
C GLN A 762 -9.55 -49.20 18.11
N ILE A 763 -10.71 -49.07 17.47
CA ILE A 763 -11.88 -49.91 17.76
C ILE A 763 -11.96 -51.00 16.70
N SER A 764 -12.07 -52.26 17.13
CA SER A 764 -12.52 -53.37 16.29
C SER A 764 -13.95 -53.77 16.65
N ILE A 765 -14.68 -54.35 15.70
CA ILE A 765 -16.02 -54.90 15.90
C ILE A 765 -16.07 -56.27 15.23
N HIS A 766 -16.23 -57.31 16.03
CA HIS A 766 -16.39 -58.69 15.56
C HIS A 766 -17.77 -59.21 16.00
N LEU A 767 -18.51 -59.80 15.06
CA LEU A 767 -19.75 -60.55 15.32
C LEU A 767 -19.55 -61.97 14.79
N ASP A 768 -19.45 -62.92 15.71
CA ASP A 768 -19.10 -64.30 15.43
C ASP A 768 -20.24 -65.25 15.79
N ILE A 769 -20.49 -66.25 14.94
CA ILE A 769 -21.24 -67.46 15.33
C ILE A 769 -20.25 -68.62 15.41
N ASN A 770 -20.07 -69.14 16.62
CA ASN A 770 -19.33 -70.38 16.87
C ASN A 770 -20.29 -71.56 16.75
N THR A 771 -20.11 -72.41 15.73
CA THR A 771 -20.84 -73.68 15.67
C THR A 771 -20.24 -74.65 16.69
N PRO A 772 -21.05 -75.36 17.50
CA PRO A 772 -20.53 -76.33 18.44
C PRO A 772 -20.02 -77.57 17.70
N THR A 773 -18.94 -78.18 18.20
CA THR A 773 -18.46 -79.48 17.72
C THR A 773 -19.53 -80.54 18.00
N ILE A 774 -20.05 -81.19 16.95
CA ILE A 774 -21.11 -82.21 17.07
C ILE A 774 -20.47 -83.61 17.07
N PRO A 775 -20.52 -84.37 18.18
CA PRO A 775 -20.03 -85.73 18.21
C PRO A 775 -20.95 -86.66 17.41
N ILE A 776 -20.34 -87.56 16.63
CA ILE A 776 -21.01 -88.62 15.87
C ILE A 776 -20.54 -89.95 16.46
N ASN A 777 -21.26 -90.39 17.49
CA ASN A 777 -21.07 -91.69 18.11
C ASN A 777 -22.24 -92.59 17.68
N ALA A 778 -21.94 -93.71 17.02
CA ALA A 778 -22.95 -94.68 16.61
C ALA A 778 -22.45 -96.11 16.84
N GLU A 779 -23.28 -96.91 17.48
CA GLU A 779 -23.07 -98.34 17.73
C GLU A 779 -24.22 -99.13 17.11
N PHE A 780 -23.91 -100.22 16.43
CA PHE A 780 -24.90 -101.15 15.89
C PHE A 780 -24.38 -102.59 15.94
N SER A 781 -25.03 -103.42 16.75
CA SER A 781 -24.77 -104.86 16.86
C SER A 781 -25.65 -105.63 15.87
N ILE A 782 -25.03 -106.39 14.97
CA ILE A 782 -25.71 -107.07 13.85
C ILE A 782 -25.67 -108.60 14.04
N PRO A 783 -26.81 -109.28 14.26
CA PRO A 783 -26.84 -110.75 14.31
C PRO A 783 -26.64 -111.34 12.92
N ILE A 784 -25.70 -112.29 12.80
CA ILE A 784 -25.18 -112.73 11.48
C ILE A 784 -26.02 -113.87 10.87
N ASN A 785 -26.95 -113.53 9.97
CA ASN A 785 -27.44 -114.47 8.94
C ASN A 785 -27.99 -113.79 7.66
N MET A 786 -27.45 -112.65 7.23
CA MET A 786 -27.69 -112.08 5.88
C MET A 786 -26.46 -111.32 5.38
N VAL A 787 -26.28 -111.26 4.06
CA VAL A 787 -25.39 -110.30 3.42
C VAL A 787 -26.08 -108.93 3.48
N ASN A 788 -25.53 -108.01 4.26
CA ASN A 788 -26.01 -106.64 4.37
C ASN A 788 -24.91 -105.68 3.91
N GLN A 789 -25.22 -104.77 2.98
CA GLN A 789 -24.34 -103.66 2.65
C GLN A 789 -24.57 -102.50 3.64
N PHE A 790 -23.49 -101.98 4.22
CA PHE A 790 -23.51 -100.77 5.05
C PHE A 790 -22.49 -99.75 4.51
N GLY A 791 -22.85 -98.48 4.53
CA GLY A 791 -22.12 -97.41 3.83
C GLY A 791 -22.74 -97.05 2.47
N GLY A 792 -22.29 -95.96 1.85
CA GLY A 792 -22.83 -95.43 0.59
C GLY A 792 -24.04 -94.49 0.72
N ASN A 793 -24.67 -94.41 1.90
CA ASN A 793 -25.66 -93.37 2.19
C ASN A 793 -24.96 -92.05 2.55
N THR A 794 -25.37 -90.97 1.89
CA THR A 794 -24.89 -89.61 2.14
C THR A 794 -25.90 -88.85 3.01
N TYR A 795 -25.52 -88.51 4.24
CA TYR A 795 -26.34 -87.66 5.09
C TYR A 795 -26.12 -86.19 4.71
N SER A 796 -27.17 -85.52 4.21
CA SER A 796 -27.13 -84.09 3.87
C SER A 796 -27.68 -83.25 5.02
N ILE A 797 -26.85 -82.33 5.51
CA ILE A 797 -27.28 -81.25 6.40
C ILE A 797 -27.88 -80.15 5.50
N PRO A 798 -29.13 -79.70 5.74
CA PRO A 798 -29.74 -78.65 4.95
C PRO A 798 -28.98 -77.33 5.12
N GLY A 799 -28.64 -76.70 4.01
CA GLY A 799 -28.10 -75.35 3.99
C GLY A 799 -29.18 -74.31 4.33
N TYR A 800 -28.75 -73.11 4.70
CA TYR A 800 -29.63 -72.00 5.07
C TYR A 800 -29.24 -70.74 4.32
N PHE A 801 -30.21 -70.09 3.69
CA PHE A 801 -30.03 -68.86 2.93
C PHE A 801 -30.67 -67.69 3.68
N TYR A 802 -29.84 -66.74 4.12
CA TYR A 802 -30.30 -65.48 4.70
C TYR A 802 -30.44 -64.41 3.60
N PRO A 803 -31.63 -63.85 3.35
CA PRO A 803 -31.85 -62.87 2.29
C PRO A 803 -31.27 -61.49 2.65
N GLN A 804 -31.01 -60.65 1.64
CA GLN A 804 -30.50 -59.30 1.85
C GLN A 804 -31.56 -58.39 2.51
N HIS A 805 -31.25 -57.83 3.67
CA HIS A 805 -32.05 -56.83 4.37
C HIS A 805 -31.32 -55.48 4.42
N TYR A 806 -32.07 -54.39 4.20
CA TYR A 806 -31.58 -53.01 4.21
C TYR A 806 -32.02 -52.28 5.49
N PHE A 807 -31.18 -51.37 5.97
CA PHE A 807 -31.36 -50.58 7.18
C PHE A 807 -30.92 -49.12 6.94
N LEU A 808 -31.39 -48.18 7.77
CA LEU A 808 -31.13 -46.73 7.65
C LEU A 808 -31.32 -46.23 6.20
N ASP A 809 -32.56 -46.30 5.69
CA ASP A 809 -32.97 -45.82 4.36
C ASP A 809 -32.08 -46.29 3.18
N GLY A 810 -31.43 -47.46 3.34
CA GLY A 810 -30.59 -48.10 2.32
C GLY A 810 -29.09 -47.88 2.48
N PHE A 811 -28.64 -47.08 3.45
CA PHE A 811 -27.20 -46.84 3.71
C PHE A 811 -26.46 -48.07 4.25
N PHE A 812 -27.16 -49.03 4.86
CA PHE A 812 -26.58 -50.28 5.34
C PHE A 812 -27.40 -51.47 4.84
N TYR A 813 -26.73 -52.59 4.53
CA TYR A 813 -27.38 -53.85 4.23
C TYR A 813 -26.65 -55.02 4.86
N PHE A 814 -27.37 -56.11 5.10
CA PHE A 814 -26.82 -57.38 5.58
C PHE A 814 -27.39 -58.53 4.74
N GLY A 815 -26.50 -59.41 4.27
CA GLY A 815 -26.82 -60.50 3.32
C GLY A 815 -26.69 -60.11 1.84
N PRO A 816 -26.92 -61.06 0.91
CA PRO A 816 -27.34 -62.44 1.19
C PRO A 816 -26.17 -63.29 1.71
N VAL A 817 -26.46 -64.23 2.62
CA VAL A 817 -25.50 -65.24 3.08
C VAL A 817 -26.06 -66.62 2.75
N ASP A 818 -25.35 -67.38 1.92
CA ASP A 818 -25.67 -68.77 1.60
C ASP A 818 -24.75 -69.70 2.42
N ILE A 819 -25.33 -70.47 3.33
CA ILE A 819 -24.64 -71.54 4.05
C ILE A 819 -24.86 -72.83 3.25
N PRO A 820 -23.86 -73.33 2.50
CA PRO A 820 -24.06 -74.42 1.55
C PRO A 820 -24.40 -75.74 2.26
N ARG A 821 -25.20 -76.57 1.57
CA ARG A 821 -25.49 -77.95 2.01
C ARG A 821 -24.19 -78.72 2.23
N SER A 822 -24.00 -79.22 3.44
CA SER A 822 -22.88 -80.10 3.79
C SER A 822 -23.30 -81.57 3.74
N SER A 823 -22.37 -82.45 3.40
CA SER A 823 -22.63 -83.89 3.18
C SER A 823 -21.61 -84.78 3.89
N ILE A 824 -22.09 -85.77 4.64
CA ILE A 824 -21.27 -86.81 5.26
C ILE A 824 -21.48 -88.12 4.49
N THR A 825 -20.40 -88.65 3.91
CA THR A 825 -20.39 -89.91 3.16
C THR A 825 -19.77 -91.01 4.02
N ILE A 826 -20.55 -92.03 4.38
CA ILE A 826 -20.04 -93.17 5.16
C ILE A 826 -19.34 -94.16 4.21
N PRO A 827 -18.05 -94.53 4.46
CA PRO A 827 -17.31 -95.43 3.58
C PRO A 827 -17.95 -96.83 3.52
N LEU A 828 -17.87 -97.46 2.34
CA LEU A 828 -18.37 -98.82 2.13
C LEU A 828 -17.41 -99.84 2.76
N VAL A 829 -17.91 -100.64 3.70
CA VAL A 829 -17.16 -101.74 4.33
C VAL A 829 -17.76 -103.07 3.87
N THR A 830 -16.98 -103.84 3.11
CA THR A 830 -17.34 -105.19 2.66
C THR A 830 -16.55 -106.20 3.48
N LEU A 831 -17.23 -107.10 4.19
CA LEU A 831 -16.61 -108.08 5.08
C LEU A 831 -17.02 -109.53 4.72
N THR A 832 -16.04 -110.44 4.65
CA THR A 832 -16.27 -111.82 4.20
C THR A 832 -15.39 -112.82 4.99
N THR A 833 -15.98 -113.56 5.92
CA THR A 833 -15.62 -114.93 6.34
C THR A 833 -16.63 -115.43 7.39
N GLY A 834 -16.63 -116.72 7.73
CA GLY A 834 -17.66 -117.32 8.58
C GLY A 834 -17.16 -118.35 9.59
N GLY A 835 -18.02 -118.64 10.57
CA GLY A 835 -17.87 -119.58 11.67
C GLY A 835 -19.08 -119.44 12.61
N PRO A 836 -19.60 -120.50 13.24
CA PRO A 836 -20.96 -120.51 13.79
C PRO A 836 -21.14 -119.84 15.17
N SER A 837 -20.22 -118.97 15.64
CA SER A 837 -20.29 -118.46 17.03
C SER A 837 -19.54 -117.15 17.29
N THR A 838 -19.61 -116.15 16.40
CA THR A 838 -18.93 -114.85 16.58
C THR A 838 -19.83 -113.68 16.22
N ASN A 839 -20.00 -112.72 17.14
CA ASN A 839 -20.52 -111.37 16.81
C ASN A 839 -19.38 -110.51 16.26
N LEU A 840 -19.71 -109.40 15.60
CA LEU A 840 -18.73 -108.45 15.09
C LEU A 840 -19.20 -107.02 15.33
N ASP A 841 -18.61 -106.39 16.35
CA ASP A 841 -18.98 -105.05 16.81
C ASP A 841 -18.24 -103.98 15.99
N ILE A 842 -18.97 -102.94 15.57
CA ILE A 842 -18.42 -101.80 14.81
C ILE A 842 -18.83 -100.51 15.53
N THR A 843 -17.88 -99.87 16.19
CA THR A 843 -18.04 -98.53 16.78
C THR A 843 -17.52 -97.49 15.80
N ILE A 844 -18.36 -96.53 15.40
CA ILE A 844 -17.90 -95.32 14.70
C ILE A 844 -17.78 -94.19 15.72
N VAL A 845 -16.56 -93.66 15.87
CA VAL A 845 -16.25 -92.50 16.72
C VAL A 845 -15.70 -91.39 15.84
N GLY A 846 -16.33 -90.21 15.89
CA GLY A 846 -15.89 -89.01 15.20
C GLY A 846 -16.65 -87.78 15.66
N ALA A 847 -16.31 -86.62 15.12
CA ALA A 847 -17.05 -85.39 15.36
C ALA A 847 -16.98 -84.47 14.13
N LEU A 848 -18.03 -83.67 13.94
CA LEU A 848 -17.98 -82.52 13.05
C LEU A 848 -17.34 -81.36 13.83
N GLU A 849 -16.13 -80.96 13.44
CA GLU A 849 -15.40 -79.86 14.10
C GLU A 849 -16.19 -78.55 14.05
N GLY A 850 -16.40 -77.94 15.21
CA GLY A 850 -16.97 -76.61 15.33
C GLY A 850 -16.09 -75.54 14.67
N ARG A 851 -16.72 -74.51 14.10
CA ARG A 851 -16.03 -73.41 13.41
C ARG A 851 -16.63 -72.07 13.83
N THR A 852 -15.77 -71.08 14.00
CA THR A 852 -16.19 -69.68 14.05
C THR A 852 -16.52 -69.21 12.63
N ILE A 853 -17.71 -68.68 12.45
CA ILE A 853 -18.15 -67.99 11.24
C ILE A 853 -18.18 -66.50 11.59
N HIS A 854 -17.24 -65.74 11.03
CA HIS A 854 -17.22 -64.29 11.14
C HIS A 854 -18.35 -63.72 10.28
N ILE A 855 -19.26 -62.98 10.90
CA ILE A 855 -20.46 -62.40 10.25
C ILE A 855 -20.28 -60.90 10.01
N ILE A 856 -19.61 -60.22 10.96
CA ILE A 856 -19.05 -58.88 10.77
C ILE A 856 -17.64 -58.93 11.33
N ASP A 857 -16.65 -58.53 10.52
CA ASP A 857 -15.27 -58.37 10.96
C ASP A 857 -14.79 -56.98 10.53
N ILE A 858 -14.64 -56.08 11.50
CA ILE A 858 -14.07 -54.74 11.32
C ILE A 858 -12.79 -54.71 12.17
N PRO A 859 -11.60 -54.78 11.55
CA PRO A 859 -10.34 -54.79 12.28
C PRO A 859 -10.08 -53.44 12.96
N ALA A 860 -9.25 -53.46 14.00
CA ALA A 860 -8.77 -52.24 14.65
C ALA A 860 -7.98 -51.39 13.63
N ALA A 861 -8.39 -50.13 13.46
CA ALA A 861 -7.79 -49.19 12.53
C ALA A 861 -7.85 -47.75 13.08
N PRO A 862 -7.03 -46.82 12.54
CA PRO A 862 -7.09 -45.40 12.90
C PRO A 862 -8.38 -44.73 12.39
N GLY A 863 -8.85 -43.75 13.14
CA GLY A 863 -10.15 -43.12 12.93
C GLY A 863 -11.32 -44.02 13.27
N PHE A 864 -12.50 -43.65 12.79
CA PHE A 864 -13.78 -44.30 13.12
C PHE A 864 -14.60 -44.53 11.84
N GLY A 865 -14.85 -45.80 11.50
CA GLY A 865 -15.63 -46.17 10.31
C GLY A 865 -14.93 -45.87 8.97
N ASN A 866 -13.61 -45.66 8.98
CA ASN A 866 -12.82 -45.48 7.77
C ASN A 866 -12.75 -46.80 6.96
N SER A 867 -13.03 -46.75 5.66
CA SER A 867 -12.97 -47.87 4.70
C SER A 867 -11.93 -47.59 3.61
N THR A 868 -10.70 -47.30 4.04
CA THR A 868 -9.58 -46.89 3.17
C THR A 868 -8.49 -47.94 3.06
N SER A 869 -7.90 -48.13 1.87
CA SER A 869 -6.80 -49.07 1.63
C SER A 869 -5.46 -48.66 2.26
N SER A 870 -5.27 -47.37 2.51
CA SER A 870 -4.17 -46.84 3.32
C SER A 870 -4.72 -46.28 4.64
N PRO A 871 -3.94 -46.26 5.75
CA PRO A 871 -4.35 -45.63 6.99
C PRO A 871 -4.85 -44.20 6.80
N SER A 872 -5.90 -43.83 7.52
CA SER A 872 -6.51 -42.50 7.51
C SER A 872 -7.02 -42.18 8.91
N SER A 873 -6.96 -40.92 9.33
CA SER A 873 -7.55 -40.48 10.59
C SER A 873 -9.00 -40.03 10.39
N GLY A 874 -9.67 -39.57 11.45
CA GLY A 874 -10.98 -38.96 11.35
C GLY A 874 -12.11 -39.98 11.20
N PHE A 875 -13.11 -39.68 10.37
CA PHE A 875 -14.39 -40.37 10.38
C PHE A 875 -14.88 -40.70 8.97
N PHE A 876 -15.32 -41.94 8.73
CA PHE A 876 -16.04 -42.37 7.52
C PHE A 876 -15.35 -42.05 6.17
N ASN A 877 -14.03 -41.93 6.14
CA ASN A 877 -13.27 -41.77 4.90
C ASN A 877 -13.24 -43.10 4.12
N SER A 878 -13.11 -43.07 2.79
CA SER A 878 -13.18 -44.27 1.95
C SER A 878 -12.29 -44.22 0.71
N GLY A 879 -11.91 -45.37 0.16
CA GLY A 879 -11.10 -45.47 -1.05
C GLY A 879 -9.60 -45.59 -0.80
N GLY A 880 -8.77 -44.80 -1.49
CA GLY A 880 -7.31 -44.94 -1.49
C GLY A 880 -6.63 -44.73 -0.14
N GLY A 881 -7.16 -43.84 0.70
CA GLY A 881 -6.64 -43.53 2.03
C GLY A 881 -5.50 -42.52 2.05
N GLY A 882 -4.81 -42.40 3.19
CA GLY A 882 -3.96 -41.23 3.47
C GLY A 882 -4.85 -40.00 3.52
N SER A 883 -5.76 -39.94 4.51
CA SER A 883 -6.72 -38.85 4.61
C SER A 883 -7.05 -38.50 6.06
N SER A 884 -7.54 -37.29 6.27
CA SER A 884 -8.01 -36.78 7.56
C SER A 884 -9.35 -36.05 7.43
N GLY A 885 -10.04 -35.86 8.54
CA GLY A 885 -11.32 -35.16 8.61
C GLY A 885 -12.51 -36.12 8.53
N PHE A 886 -13.51 -35.82 7.70
CA PHE A 886 -14.81 -36.50 7.74
C PHE A 886 -15.38 -36.78 6.35
N GLY A 887 -15.70 -38.05 6.07
CA GLY A 887 -16.48 -38.46 4.90
C GLY A 887 -15.79 -38.26 3.55
N ASN A 888 -14.46 -38.17 3.52
CA ASN A 888 -13.71 -37.98 2.27
C ASN A 888 -13.61 -39.30 1.48
N VAL A 889 -13.48 -39.19 0.16
CA VAL A 889 -13.40 -40.32 -0.78
C VAL A 889 -12.13 -40.15 -1.64
N GLY A 890 -11.42 -41.24 -1.91
CA GLY A 890 -10.19 -41.22 -2.71
C GLY A 890 -8.95 -41.24 -1.83
N ALA A 891 -7.93 -40.46 -2.19
CA ALA A 891 -6.66 -40.40 -1.47
C ALA A 891 -6.19 -38.96 -1.22
N ASN A 892 -5.28 -38.79 -0.25
CA ASN A 892 -4.56 -37.54 0.00
C ASN A 892 -5.48 -36.33 0.30
N ASN A 893 -6.56 -36.57 1.06
CA ASN A 893 -7.54 -35.56 1.43
C ASN A 893 -7.35 -35.06 2.87
N SER A 894 -7.60 -33.79 3.12
CA SER A 894 -8.01 -33.29 4.44
C SER A 894 -9.37 -32.59 4.34
N GLY A 895 -10.08 -32.46 5.45
CA GLY A 895 -11.32 -31.70 5.55
C GLY A 895 -12.58 -32.53 5.46
N TRP A 896 -13.62 -32.02 4.79
CA TRP A 896 -15.00 -32.50 4.96
C TRP A 896 -15.66 -32.84 3.61
N GLN A 897 -15.98 -34.11 3.38
CA GLN A 897 -16.70 -34.62 2.20
C GLN A 897 -15.98 -34.38 0.85
N ASN A 898 -14.65 -34.44 0.82
CA ASN A 898 -13.83 -34.24 -0.37
C ASN A 898 -13.64 -35.55 -1.17
N TYR A 899 -13.93 -35.54 -2.47
CA TYR A 899 -13.87 -36.67 -3.41
C TYR A 899 -12.71 -36.50 -4.41
N SER A 900 -11.56 -37.12 -4.13
CA SER A 900 -10.37 -36.99 -4.98
C SER A 900 -10.21 -38.13 -5.99
N LEU A 901 -9.87 -37.77 -7.22
CA LEU A 901 -9.66 -38.66 -8.36
C LEU A 901 -8.17 -39.00 -8.52
N GLY A 902 -7.80 -40.24 -8.18
CA GLY A 902 -6.43 -40.73 -8.26
C GLY A 902 -5.62 -40.42 -7.00
N SER A 903 -4.34 -40.11 -7.17
CA SER A 903 -3.36 -39.92 -6.08
C SER A 903 -3.08 -38.45 -5.73
N ALA A 904 -3.73 -37.49 -6.38
CA ALA A 904 -3.51 -36.07 -6.16
C ALA A 904 -4.60 -35.48 -5.23
N GLY A 905 -4.14 -34.80 -4.18
CA GLY A 905 -4.95 -34.47 -3.01
C GLY A 905 -5.88 -33.26 -3.10
N SER A 906 -6.61 -33.01 -2.01
CA SER A 906 -7.57 -31.92 -1.82
C SER A 906 -7.65 -31.48 -0.35
N SER A 907 -7.94 -30.19 -0.09
CA SER A 907 -8.26 -29.69 1.26
C SER A 907 -9.50 -28.80 1.28
N GLY A 908 -10.17 -28.72 2.42
CA GLY A 908 -11.35 -27.88 2.63
C GLY A 908 -12.65 -28.68 2.68
N PHE A 909 -13.69 -28.23 1.99
CA PHE A 909 -15.06 -28.73 2.14
C PHE A 909 -15.70 -29.04 0.79
N ARG A 910 -16.21 -30.26 0.57
CA ARG A 910 -16.92 -30.71 -0.64
C ARG A 910 -16.17 -30.49 -1.96
N ASN A 911 -14.86 -30.68 -1.94
CA ASN A 911 -14.04 -30.73 -3.13
C ASN A 911 -14.37 -31.98 -3.96
N PHE A 912 -14.38 -31.88 -5.29
CA PHE A 912 -14.38 -33.03 -6.20
C PHE A 912 -13.31 -32.80 -7.28
N GLY A 913 -12.42 -33.77 -7.50
CA GLY A 913 -11.38 -33.68 -8.52
C GLY A 913 -9.99 -33.94 -7.97
N ALA A 914 -9.04 -33.03 -8.15
CA ALA A 914 -7.68 -33.13 -7.61
C ALA A 914 -6.95 -31.77 -7.69
N LEU A 915 -5.98 -31.55 -6.78
CA LEU A 915 -5.18 -30.31 -6.68
C LEU A 915 -6.05 -29.06 -6.40
N GLN A 916 -6.70 -29.06 -5.23
CA GLN A 916 -7.79 -28.12 -4.89
C GLN A 916 -7.76 -27.69 -3.41
N SER A 917 -8.04 -26.41 -3.10
CA SER A 917 -8.25 -25.93 -1.73
C SER A 917 -9.43 -24.94 -1.64
N GLY A 918 -10.33 -25.11 -0.66
CA GLY A 918 -11.50 -24.23 -0.42
C GLY A 918 -12.84 -24.94 -0.13
N VAL A 919 -13.94 -24.59 -0.85
CA VAL A 919 -15.34 -24.90 -0.46
C VAL A 919 -16.30 -25.14 -1.65
N ALA A 920 -16.66 -26.40 -1.95
CA ALA A 920 -17.64 -26.92 -2.94
C ALA A 920 -17.28 -26.80 -4.45
N ASN A 921 -16.37 -27.65 -4.97
CA ASN A 921 -15.31 -27.29 -6.04
C ASN A 921 -15.53 -28.53 -7.04
N LEU A 922 -15.51 -28.31 -8.38
CA LEU A 922 -15.12 -29.32 -9.39
C LEU A 922 -14.48 -28.73 -10.67
N GLY A 923 -13.14 -28.58 -10.72
CA GLY A 923 -12.48 -28.11 -11.95
C GLY A 923 -10.95 -27.91 -11.96
N ASN A 924 -10.49 -27.22 -13.01
CA ASN A 924 -9.10 -27.10 -13.45
C ASN A 924 -8.23 -26.17 -12.55
N THR A 925 -7.58 -26.76 -11.54
CA THR A 925 -6.57 -26.19 -10.59
C THR A 925 -7.03 -25.10 -9.58
N VAL A 926 -8.34 -24.89 -9.50
CA VAL A 926 -9.21 -24.35 -8.44
C VAL A 926 -8.74 -24.03 -6.99
N SER A 927 -9.00 -22.77 -6.62
CA SER A 927 -9.14 -21.98 -5.30
C SER A 927 -10.81 -19.46 -4.99
N GLY A 928 -11.38 -18.76 -3.96
CA GLY A 928 -11.44 -18.77 -2.49
C GLY A 928 -12.58 -19.52 -1.78
N PHE A 929 -13.44 -20.36 -2.35
CA PHE A 929 -13.62 -20.94 -3.69
C PHE A 929 -15.09 -21.44 -3.78
N PHE A 930 -15.61 -22.05 -4.85
CA PHE A 930 -14.99 -22.49 -6.12
C PHE A 930 -15.24 -21.58 -7.32
N ASN A 931 -14.38 -21.84 -8.32
CA ASN A 931 -14.65 -21.55 -9.72
C ASN A 931 -14.37 -22.83 -10.52
N THR A 932 -14.57 -22.84 -11.85
CA THR A 932 -14.11 -23.92 -12.75
C THR A 932 -14.86 -25.27 -12.61
N SER A 933 -14.84 -26.20 -13.58
CA SER A 933 -15.22 -26.19 -15.02
C SER A 933 -14.66 -27.44 -15.72
N THR A 934 -15.35 -27.92 -16.76
CA THR A 934 -15.06 -29.12 -17.55
C THR A 934 -14.64 -28.82 -19.00
N ALA A 935 -14.21 -27.59 -19.29
CA ALA A 935 -13.98 -27.12 -20.66
C ALA A 935 -12.84 -27.85 -21.41
N GLY A 936 -13.05 -28.08 -22.72
CA GLY A 936 -12.04 -28.60 -23.66
C GLY A 936 -11.50 -27.50 -24.60
N PHE A 937 -10.27 -27.65 -25.06
CA PHE A 937 -9.45 -26.70 -25.84
C PHE A 937 -9.21 -25.30 -25.22
N GLU A 938 -10.01 -24.85 -24.26
CA GLU A 938 -9.80 -23.60 -23.50
C GLU A 938 -8.75 -23.75 -22.37
N PRO A 939 -7.90 -22.73 -22.12
CA PRO A 939 -7.00 -22.70 -20.99
C PRO A 939 -7.76 -22.34 -19.71
N ALA A 940 -7.59 -23.11 -18.63
CA ALA A 940 -8.34 -22.91 -17.40
C ALA A 940 -7.43 -23.04 -16.17
N GLN A 941 -7.20 -21.92 -15.48
CA GLN A 941 -6.48 -21.86 -14.22
C GLN A 941 -6.96 -20.69 -13.33
N VAL A 942 -7.89 -21.02 -12.42
CA VAL A 942 -7.94 -20.56 -11.00
C VAL A 942 -8.33 -19.08 -10.69
N SER A 943 -8.47 -18.84 -9.37
CA SER A 943 -8.86 -17.66 -8.59
C SER A 943 -10.25 -17.04 -8.81
N GLY A 944 -10.80 -16.42 -7.77
CA GLY A 944 -12.21 -16.03 -7.66
C GLY A 944 -12.54 -15.48 -6.27
N LEU A 945 -13.81 -15.31 -5.87
CA LEU A 945 -15.09 -15.78 -6.42
C LEU A 945 -15.63 -14.92 -7.61
N PRO A 946 -16.60 -15.39 -8.42
CA PRO A 946 -17.17 -16.74 -8.51
C PRO A 946 -17.24 -17.35 -9.93
N THR A 947 -16.92 -18.65 -10.03
CA THR A 947 -17.53 -19.61 -10.98
C THR A 947 -17.35 -19.42 -12.49
N SER A 948 -17.77 -20.44 -13.24
CA SER A 948 -17.73 -20.52 -14.71
C SER A 948 -18.56 -21.72 -15.18
N ALA A 949 -19.33 -21.59 -16.25
CA ALA A 949 -19.96 -22.71 -16.96
C ALA A 949 -19.97 -22.42 -18.49
N PRO A 950 -19.85 -23.44 -19.36
CA PRO A 950 -19.67 -23.21 -20.80
C PRO A 950 -21.00 -23.10 -21.57
N THR A 951 -21.27 -21.94 -22.19
CA THR A 951 -22.32 -21.81 -23.22
C THR A 951 -21.87 -20.92 -24.37
N TRP A 952 -21.72 -21.50 -25.56
CA TRP A 952 -21.51 -20.78 -26.82
C TRP A 952 -22.76 -20.00 -27.25
N ARG A 953 -22.57 -18.75 -27.68
CA ARG A 953 -23.24 -18.15 -28.86
C ARG A 953 -22.26 -17.22 -29.56
N GLY A 954 -22.25 -17.26 -30.89
CA GLY A 954 -21.62 -16.26 -31.76
C GLY A 954 -22.66 -15.39 -32.45
#